data_AF-A0A4Q1JK66-F1
#
_entry.id   AF-A0A4Q1JK66-F1
#
_cell.length_a   1.000
_cell.length_b   1.000
_cell.length_c   1.000
_cell.angle_alpha   90.00
_cell.angle_beta   90.00
_cell.angle_gamma   90.00
#
_symmetry.space_group_name_H-M   'P 1'
#
loop_
_entity.id
_entity.type
_entity.pdbx_description
1 polymer ?
#
loop_
_entity_poly.entity_id
_entity_poly.type
_entity_poly.pdbx_seq_one_letter_code
_entity_poly.pdbx_strand_id
1 'polypeptide(L)'
;MNFRFLIVLLNCSFLLCQALNVRAQLMTFKHYGVEDGISQSEIKRIFQDSEGYLWFATQNGLNKFDGYSFENFFYNPTDKTSISNNWVFDITEDAKGNIWLGTKEGLNRYDKRTGTFSLIPHKLNDSIVPDKFVYGVVADDQFVYINFPPVLSRYNYLTDSLESFTNNLQYDGALHDIGFPILKSSMGMIWLGSSDGLSVFDPIHKTFRNFRYEASNPHSISHNHITALYEDLNGNIVVGTEDGLNFYERENQGFFRLGNNDDKAHVLSRSYIRSIVQDSKGVYWIGTEEGGLNRLEWSWDSGEFELSLYRSGPNNTNYIGHDIVYSLLEDKSQNLWIGTIAGLDRADLKMKKFQNYKKTDDPKSLDLLDNIIGSIYIDEDKRLWVGNWAKGLNIFNPETKEMRHYSSEFEGDKYISNNHVHVLFEDRESRVWMGTRNGVSLFNKQKQNFIPFNTYFGLDTTDFFANNRVYCITENSNGNIWIGTGNGIVRFNPKTKKRIFYRSGEKDACAISSNLVYSILEDRDGLVWIATLNGMDCYLPQENRMLHYSHQDRKENTLCDNFTISLCEDYNGDIWVGTSTGVNRFNKKDSVFTYYSMKDGLPSNIIYDIIEDKNRNLWFSTGNGLAMLNVKKNEIKSYSVNEGLQGGEFNLKAVYQDEKGTVYFGGMDGLVSFHPDSLQDNNFIPPVVITSFEKERGGQKQNLNVYNDKLELTYKDYSFTISYAALDFTQPFKNRYAYKMEGLRDEWFDVGNRHFVHFTNLPSGHYTFLVKGTNNDGRWNELPTKLDIRILPPWWLSPYAYATYVLLGFLLVMGIMRLRLRNLKREKRILEEGIRERTKEIALQKERVEESEEKLKSTISSLNDLVFVLDRDGIFQEFYNPGNTDPLYENPDFFLNKHYTEVGFPSRVVEELKIAFERLQESDLIHEFDYCVNQEGMCWFNAKISPRRNAQAILTGITIVARHITERKEAEERLRQQKEELDELNATKDKFFSILAHDLKNPFASLYSLSQVLDENYNGLDEEDKLIALKRIHHSAELIYNLLENLLTWSKSQRGLIEYSPSEFDLSVQIEENINLHRIPAEKKGLQLKTNLTESYMAYADRQMINTVLRNLVNNAVKFTASGKAVEVNVRREEKILEVEVRDEGVGISPENLEKLFRIDVKYKTVGTSGEKGTGLGLILCHEFVQKNYGAIWCESEIGKGTSFFFTIPCEKRKV
;
A
#
# COMPACT_ATOMS: atom_id res chain seq x y z
N MET A 1 -45.27 -45.47 -39.15
CA MET A 1 -45.59 -44.76 -37.89
C MET A 1 -44.51 -45.07 -36.87
N ASN A 2 -43.68 -44.17 -36.34
CA ASN A 2 -43.57 -42.72 -36.53
C ASN A 2 -42.15 -42.22 -36.14
N PHE A 3 -41.09 -42.70 -36.80
CA PHE A 3 -39.73 -42.14 -36.67
C PHE A 3 -39.63 -40.73 -37.28
N ARG A 4 -40.44 -40.45 -38.33
CA ARG A 4 -40.59 -39.11 -38.92
C ARG A 4 -41.31 -38.13 -37.99
N PHE A 5 -42.19 -38.59 -37.10
CA PHE A 5 -42.86 -37.73 -36.13
C PHE A 5 -41.93 -37.35 -34.98
N LEU A 6 -40.99 -38.23 -34.61
CA LEU A 6 -39.93 -37.95 -33.64
C LEU A 6 -38.92 -36.92 -34.18
N ILE A 7 -38.55 -37.00 -35.46
CA ILE A 7 -37.66 -36.02 -36.10
C ILE A 7 -38.34 -34.66 -36.24
N VAL A 8 -39.64 -34.61 -36.52
CA VAL A 8 -40.39 -33.34 -36.56
C VAL A 8 -40.58 -32.76 -35.15
N LEU A 9 -40.78 -33.59 -34.11
CA LEU A 9 -40.82 -33.12 -32.71
C LEU A 9 -39.45 -32.63 -32.22
N LEU A 10 -38.35 -33.27 -32.62
CA LEU A 10 -36.99 -32.79 -32.32
C LEU A 10 -36.64 -31.50 -33.07
N ASN A 11 -37.08 -31.34 -34.32
CA ASN A 11 -36.87 -30.09 -35.06
C ASN A 11 -37.81 -28.95 -34.59
N CYS A 12 -39.03 -29.26 -34.16
CA CYS A 12 -39.94 -28.24 -33.60
C CYS A 12 -39.57 -27.82 -32.17
N SER A 13 -38.88 -28.66 -31.40
CA SER A 13 -38.31 -28.26 -30.10
C SER A 13 -37.02 -27.45 -30.25
N PHE A 14 -36.24 -27.67 -31.32
CA PHE A 14 -35.09 -26.82 -31.66
C PHE A 14 -35.50 -25.45 -32.24
N LEU A 15 -36.62 -25.36 -32.96
CA LEU A 15 -37.13 -24.09 -33.49
C LEU A 15 -37.76 -23.17 -32.43
N LEU A 16 -38.06 -23.67 -31.23
CA LEU A 16 -38.67 -22.90 -30.13
C LEU A 16 -37.67 -22.41 -29.07
N CYS A 17 -36.38 -22.74 -29.20
CA CYS A 17 -35.31 -22.24 -28.33
C CYS A 17 -34.32 -21.35 -29.10
N GLN A 18 -34.81 -20.36 -29.84
CA GLN A 18 -33.96 -19.21 -30.19
C GLN A 18 -33.87 -18.27 -28.98
N ALA A 19 -33.18 -18.73 -27.93
CA ALA A 19 -32.77 -17.84 -26.86
C ALA A 19 -31.63 -16.95 -27.40
N LEU A 20 -31.97 -15.77 -27.93
CA LEU A 20 -30.99 -14.67 -28.08
C LEU A 20 -30.32 -14.46 -26.72
N ASN A 21 -29.09 -14.95 -26.51
CA ASN A 21 -28.38 -14.75 -25.25
C ASN A 21 -28.30 -13.26 -24.95
N VAL A 22 -28.99 -12.80 -23.90
CA VAL A 22 -28.75 -11.48 -23.32
C VAL A 22 -27.31 -11.52 -22.84
N ARG A 23 -26.42 -10.79 -23.52
CA ARG A 23 -25.00 -10.78 -23.18
C ARG A 23 -24.85 -10.07 -21.84
N ALA A 24 -24.64 -10.87 -20.81
CA ALA A 24 -24.69 -10.38 -19.44
C ALA A 24 -23.30 -10.10 -18.84
N GLN A 25 -22.21 -10.20 -19.62
CA GLN A 25 -20.89 -9.75 -19.16
C GLN A 25 -20.22 -8.92 -20.25
N LEU A 26 -19.95 -7.66 -19.92
CA LEU A 26 -19.10 -6.78 -20.72
C LEU A 26 -17.65 -7.05 -20.34
N MET A 27 -16.78 -7.21 -21.34
CA MET A 27 -15.34 -7.32 -21.12
C MET A 27 -14.81 -5.94 -20.74
N THR A 28 -13.99 -5.88 -19.69
CA THR A 28 -13.37 -4.64 -19.23
C THR A 28 -11.94 -4.54 -19.74
N PHE A 29 -11.53 -3.33 -20.13
CA PHE A 29 -10.20 -3.03 -20.63
C PHE A 29 -9.47 -2.08 -19.68
N LYS A 30 -8.21 -2.40 -19.38
CA LYS A 30 -7.28 -1.47 -18.73
C LYS A 30 -6.41 -0.82 -19.79
N HIS A 31 -6.47 0.50 -19.87
CA HIS A 31 -5.66 1.30 -20.80
C HIS A 31 -4.31 1.65 -20.19
N TYR A 32 -3.31 1.70 -21.05
CA TYR A 32 -1.98 2.24 -20.77
C TYR A 32 -1.63 3.23 -21.88
N GLY A 33 -1.35 4.47 -21.50
CA GLY A 33 -0.95 5.55 -22.40
C GLY A 33 0.50 5.98 -22.21
N VAL A 34 0.84 7.13 -22.80
CA VAL A 34 2.17 7.76 -22.65
C VAL A 34 2.37 8.25 -21.21
N GLU A 35 1.28 8.66 -20.56
CA GLU A 35 1.21 9.05 -19.16
C GLU A 35 1.58 7.93 -18.19
N ASP A 36 1.40 6.66 -18.58
CA ASP A 36 1.79 5.49 -17.79
C ASP A 36 3.26 5.10 -18.00
N GLY A 37 3.95 5.76 -18.94
CA GLY A 37 5.38 5.58 -19.20
C GLY A 37 5.74 4.94 -20.53
N ILE A 38 4.76 4.62 -21.39
CA ILE A 38 5.03 4.12 -22.75
C ILE A 38 5.72 5.22 -23.59
N SER A 39 6.72 4.87 -24.38
CA SER A 39 7.49 5.80 -25.20
C SER A 39 6.67 6.52 -26.28
N GLN A 40 5.68 5.85 -26.87
CA GLN A 40 4.81 6.37 -27.93
C GLN A 40 3.52 5.54 -28.03
N SER A 41 2.42 6.16 -28.47
CA SER A 41 1.07 5.56 -28.41
C SER A 41 0.83 4.42 -29.41
N GLU A 42 1.55 4.35 -30.53
CA GLU A 42 1.36 3.31 -31.54
C GLU A 42 2.15 2.05 -31.21
N ILE A 43 1.44 1.04 -30.73
CA ILE A 43 2.02 -0.25 -30.36
C ILE A 43 2.03 -1.17 -31.58
N LYS A 44 3.12 -1.14 -32.34
CA LYS A 44 3.27 -1.88 -33.60
C LYS A 44 3.41 -3.39 -33.38
N ARG A 45 4.07 -3.81 -32.30
CA ARG A 45 4.27 -5.23 -31.96
C ARG A 45 4.27 -5.42 -30.45
N ILE A 46 3.63 -6.49 -29.99
CA ILE A 46 3.70 -6.96 -28.60
C ILE A 46 4.42 -8.32 -28.62
N PHE A 47 5.36 -8.51 -27.71
CA PHE A 47 6.12 -9.74 -27.55
C PHE A 47 6.28 -10.07 -26.07
N GLN A 48 6.24 -11.35 -25.69
CA GLN A 48 6.58 -11.79 -24.34
C GLN A 48 7.81 -12.68 -24.38
N ASP A 49 8.82 -12.35 -23.59
CA ASP A 49 10.03 -13.17 -23.52
C ASP A 49 9.87 -14.42 -22.64
N SER A 50 10.88 -15.27 -22.68
CA SER A 50 10.97 -16.53 -21.94
C SER A 50 10.88 -16.35 -20.41
N GLU A 51 11.37 -15.24 -19.87
CA GLU A 51 11.32 -14.89 -18.44
C GLU A 51 9.93 -14.39 -18.02
N GLY A 52 9.20 -13.80 -18.96
CA GLY A 52 7.82 -13.34 -18.80
C GLY A 52 7.64 -11.84 -18.99
N TYR A 53 8.70 -11.06 -19.26
CA TYR A 53 8.58 -9.62 -19.51
C TYR A 53 7.81 -9.38 -20.81
N LEU A 54 7.02 -8.32 -20.83
CA LEU A 54 6.38 -7.85 -22.04
C LEU A 54 7.26 -6.79 -22.71
N TRP A 55 7.34 -6.87 -24.02
CA TRP A 55 8.09 -5.98 -24.88
C TRP A 55 7.13 -5.35 -25.90
N PHE A 56 7.23 -4.04 -26.07
CA PHE A 56 6.38 -3.26 -26.96
C PHE A 56 7.22 -2.47 -27.96
N ALA A 57 7.14 -2.85 -29.24
CA ALA A 57 7.73 -2.10 -30.34
C ALA A 57 6.84 -0.92 -30.71
N THR A 58 7.45 0.26 -30.85
CA THR A 58 6.74 1.49 -31.26
C THR A 58 7.45 2.16 -32.43
N GLN A 59 6.84 3.20 -32.98
CA GLN A 59 7.54 4.06 -33.96
C GLN A 59 8.65 4.89 -33.33
N ASN A 60 8.61 5.10 -32.00
CA ASN A 60 9.58 5.91 -31.29
C ASN A 60 10.08 5.24 -30.00
N GLY A 61 10.83 4.16 -30.15
CA GLY A 61 11.50 3.45 -29.06
C GLY A 61 10.96 2.04 -28.84
N LEU A 62 11.67 1.30 -27.98
CA LEU A 62 11.28 -0.01 -27.51
C LEU A 62 10.98 0.08 -26.01
N ASN A 63 9.92 -0.59 -25.56
CA ASN A 63 9.51 -0.57 -24.17
C ASN A 63 9.56 -2.00 -23.60
N LYS A 64 10.14 -2.17 -22.41
CA LYS A 64 10.09 -3.40 -21.62
C LYS A 64 9.24 -3.16 -20.38
N PHE A 65 8.34 -4.07 -20.05
CA PHE A 65 7.36 -3.91 -18.97
C PHE A 65 7.35 -5.09 -18.03
N ASP A 66 7.40 -4.78 -16.73
CA ASP A 66 7.48 -5.73 -15.63
C ASP A 66 6.18 -5.89 -14.83
N GLY A 67 5.11 -5.20 -15.25
CA GLY A 67 3.82 -5.18 -14.56
C GLY A 67 3.59 -3.92 -13.73
N TYR A 68 4.64 -3.16 -13.43
CA TYR A 68 4.60 -1.93 -12.63
C TYR A 68 5.10 -0.72 -13.39
N SER A 69 6.16 -0.88 -14.20
CA SER A 69 6.83 0.22 -14.88
C SER A 69 7.35 -0.16 -16.27
N PHE A 70 7.45 0.84 -17.14
CA PHE A 70 8.04 0.72 -18.47
C PHE A 70 9.50 1.19 -18.46
N GLU A 71 10.41 0.36 -18.94
CA GLU A 71 11.80 0.70 -19.26
C GLU A 71 11.91 0.98 -20.76
N ASN A 72 12.33 2.20 -21.12
CA ASN A 72 12.31 2.68 -22.50
C ASN A 72 13.73 2.73 -23.09
N PHE A 73 13.91 2.13 -24.26
CA PHE A 73 15.16 2.13 -25.01
C PHE A 73 15.04 3.01 -26.25
N PHE A 74 15.93 4.00 -26.35
CA PHE A 74 15.99 4.96 -27.45
C PHE A 74 17.34 4.91 -28.16
N TYR A 75 17.34 5.23 -29.44
CA TYR A 75 18.52 5.43 -30.25
C TYR A 75 19.28 6.66 -29.77
N ASN A 76 20.57 6.48 -29.54
CA ASN A 76 21.50 7.56 -29.25
C ASN A 76 22.64 7.53 -30.29
N PRO A 77 22.77 8.56 -31.15
CA PRO A 77 23.79 8.59 -32.20
C PRO A 77 25.23 8.63 -31.67
N THR A 78 25.44 8.98 -30.40
CA THR A 78 26.75 8.99 -29.75
C THR A 78 27.11 7.67 -29.08
N ASP A 79 26.13 6.78 -28.88
CA ASP A 79 26.27 5.52 -28.17
C ASP A 79 25.98 4.34 -29.10
N LYS A 80 27.04 3.66 -29.53
CA LYS A 80 26.95 2.47 -30.38
C LYS A 80 26.33 1.26 -29.69
N THR A 81 26.11 1.33 -28.38
CA THR A 81 25.45 0.30 -27.58
C THR A 81 23.95 0.53 -27.38
N SER A 82 23.42 1.61 -27.97
CA SER A 82 21.98 1.89 -28.07
C SER A 82 21.35 1.20 -29.30
N ILE A 83 20.02 1.13 -29.32
CA ILE A 83 19.26 0.58 -30.46
C ILE A 83 19.54 1.39 -31.74
N SER A 84 19.72 0.75 -32.90
CA SER A 84 20.15 1.46 -34.11
C SER A 84 19.13 2.44 -34.70
N ASN A 85 17.85 2.32 -34.34
CA ASN A 85 16.79 3.24 -34.72
C ASN A 85 15.62 3.14 -33.74
N ASN A 86 14.86 4.23 -33.57
CA ASN A 86 13.67 4.23 -32.71
C ASN A 86 12.48 3.50 -33.33
N TRP A 87 12.40 3.40 -34.66
CA TRP A 87 11.30 2.70 -35.32
C TRP A 87 11.57 1.21 -35.34
N VAL A 88 10.86 0.48 -34.47
CA VAL A 88 10.98 -0.97 -34.30
C VAL A 88 9.78 -1.64 -34.96
N PHE A 89 10.03 -2.57 -35.88
CA PHE A 89 8.99 -3.27 -36.64
C PHE A 89 8.58 -4.60 -36.00
N ASP A 90 9.55 -5.37 -35.50
CA ASP A 90 9.30 -6.72 -35.01
C ASP A 90 10.34 -7.15 -33.96
N ILE A 91 9.96 -8.12 -33.13
CA ILE A 91 10.71 -8.61 -31.97
C ILE A 91 10.63 -10.14 -31.93
N THR A 92 11.75 -10.80 -31.67
CA THR A 92 11.81 -12.24 -31.43
C THR A 92 12.90 -12.59 -30.41
N GLU A 93 12.85 -13.80 -29.85
CA GLU A 93 13.85 -14.31 -28.90
C GLU A 93 14.44 -15.62 -29.41
N ASP A 94 15.77 -15.75 -29.32
CA ASP A 94 16.46 -17.00 -29.67
C ASP A 94 16.46 -18.02 -28.51
N ALA A 95 16.89 -19.25 -28.79
CA ALA A 95 16.94 -20.32 -27.79
C ALA A 95 17.91 -20.06 -26.62
N LYS A 96 18.79 -19.06 -26.72
CA LYS A 96 19.69 -18.62 -25.62
C LYS A 96 19.10 -17.45 -24.82
N GLY A 97 17.93 -16.97 -25.18
CA GLY A 97 17.27 -15.85 -24.54
C GLY A 97 17.77 -14.48 -25.00
N ASN A 98 18.49 -14.35 -26.12
CA ASN A 98 18.79 -13.01 -26.66
C ASN A 98 17.58 -12.48 -27.42
N ILE A 99 17.30 -11.18 -27.26
CA ILE A 99 16.22 -10.52 -27.98
C ILE A 99 16.76 -9.92 -29.27
N TRP A 100 16.05 -10.15 -30.36
CA TRP A 100 16.37 -9.69 -31.71
C TRP A 100 15.29 -8.73 -32.20
N LEU A 101 15.70 -7.61 -32.79
CA LEU A 101 14.80 -6.55 -33.20
C LEU A 101 15.02 -6.17 -34.65
N GLY A 102 13.93 -6.11 -35.40
CA GLY A 102 13.88 -5.49 -36.72
C GLY A 102 13.67 -3.98 -36.61
N THR A 103 14.57 -3.19 -37.18
CA THR A 103 14.44 -1.72 -37.18
C THR A 103 14.64 -1.15 -38.58
N LYS A 104 14.36 0.15 -38.72
CA LYS A 104 14.64 0.92 -39.94
C LYS A 104 16.13 0.97 -40.35
N GLU A 105 17.07 0.69 -39.44
CA GLU A 105 18.52 0.67 -39.75
C GLU A 105 19.12 -0.74 -39.73
N GLY A 106 18.29 -1.79 -39.60
CA GLY A 106 18.73 -3.17 -39.65
C GLY A 106 18.38 -4.00 -38.42
N LEU A 107 19.06 -5.14 -38.29
CA LEU A 107 18.86 -6.13 -37.23
C LEU A 107 19.68 -5.78 -35.99
N ASN A 108 19.02 -5.64 -34.85
CA ASN A 108 19.67 -5.43 -33.56
C ASN A 108 19.59 -6.70 -32.72
N ARG A 109 20.63 -6.94 -31.92
CA ARG A 109 20.64 -7.96 -30.85
C ARG A 109 20.79 -7.25 -29.51
N TYR A 110 19.90 -7.55 -28.56
CA TYR A 110 19.99 -7.12 -27.18
C TYR A 110 20.65 -8.22 -26.34
N ASP A 111 21.79 -7.91 -25.74
CA ASP A 111 22.46 -8.77 -24.75
C ASP A 111 21.91 -8.44 -23.37
N LYS A 112 21.10 -9.35 -22.80
CA LYS A 112 20.47 -9.18 -21.48
C LYS A 112 21.52 -8.98 -20.37
N ARG A 113 22.66 -9.67 -20.44
CA ARG A 113 23.70 -9.66 -19.39
C ARG A 113 24.42 -8.31 -19.27
N THR A 114 24.62 -7.64 -20.40
CA THR A 114 25.23 -6.30 -20.42
C THR A 114 24.18 -5.20 -20.43
N GLY A 115 22.96 -5.48 -20.90
CA GLY A 115 21.89 -4.50 -21.05
C GLY A 115 22.09 -3.59 -22.27
N THR A 116 22.82 -4.06 -23.28
CA THR A 116 23.25 -3.25 -24.44
C THR A 116 22.78 -3.85 -25.75
N PHE A 117 22.61 -3.00 -26.76
CA PHE A 117 22.29 -3.40 -28.13
C PHE A 117 23.55 -3.45 -29.00
N SER A 118 23.55 -4.38 -29.96
CA SER A 118 24.54 -4.44 -31.04
C SER A 118 23.84 -4.54 -32.39
N LEU A 119 24.16 -3.63 -33.30
CA LEU A 119 23.74 -3.71 -34.70
C LEU A 119 24.53 -4.81 -35.41
N ILE A 120 23.81 -5.76 -36.02
CA ILE A 120 24.43 -6.86 -36.75
C ILE A 120 24.79 -6.40 -38.15
N PRO A 121 26.07 -6.48 -38.56
CA PRO A 121 26.49 -6.12 -39.90
C PRO A 121 25.82 -7.05 -40.92
N HIS A 122 25.00 -6.47 -41.77
CA HIS A 122 24.34 -7.20 -42.84
C HIS A 122 24.50 -6.39 -44.12
N LYS A 123 25.13 -7.00 -45.13
CA LYS A 123 25.25 -6.45 -46.48
C LYS A 123 24.32 -7.25 -47.38
N LEU A 124 23.16 -6.68 -47.69
CA LEU A 124 22.37 -7.15 -48.83
C LEU A 124 23.10 -6.83 -50.12
N ASN A 125 22.79 -7.59 -51.16
CA ASN A 125 23.19 -7.20 -52.49
C ASN A 125 22.38 -5.94 -52.86
N ASP A 126 23.03 -4.76 -52.91
CA ASP A 126 22.41 -3.44 -53.17
C ASP A 126 21.55 -3.42 -54.45
N SER A 127 21.71 -4.41 -55.32
CA SER A 127 20.91 -4.59 -56.54
C SER A 127 19.49 -5.16 -56.32
N ILE A 128 19.19 -5.73 -55.14
CA ILE A 128 17.94 -6.49 -54.89
C ILE A 128 17.04 -5.81 -53.84
N VAL A 129 17.62 -5.19 -52.81
CA VAL A 129 16.87 -4.46 -51.77
C VAL A 129 17.67 -3.17 -51.46
N PRO A 130 17.19 -1.99 -51.90
CA PRO A 130 17.93 -0.73 -51.75
C PRO A 130 17.90 -0.18 -50.32
N ASP A 131 16.98 -0.66 -49.47
CA ASP A 131 16.75 -0.18 -48.12
C ASP A 131 17.29 -1.14 -47.05
N LYS A 132 17.58 -0.60 -45.85
CA LYS A 132 18.07 -1.38 -44.70
C LYS A 132 16.96 -1.90 -43.78
N PHE A 133 15.70 -1.78 -44.19
CA PHE A 133 14.54 -2.01 -43.31
C PHE A 133 14.37 -3.49 -42.99
N VAL A 134 14.51 -3.85 -41.72
CA VAL A 134 14.18 -5.20 -41.25
C VAL A 134 12.74 -5.19 -40.76
N TYR A 135 11.82 -5.64 -41.62
CA TYR A 135 10.40 -5.60 -41.35
C TYR A 135 9.89 -6.74 -40.45
N GLY A 136 10.43 -7.95 -40.61
CA GLY A 136 10.00 -9.12 -39.84
C GLY A 136 11.17 -9.99 -39.45
N VAL A 137 11.16 -10.47 -38.20
CA VAL A 137 12.19 -11.36 -37.64
C VAL A 137 11.56 -12.56 -36.93
N VAL A 138 12.10 -13.75 -37.16
CA VAL A 138 11.77 -14.93 -36.34
C VAL A 138 13.03 -15.73 -36.07
N ALA A 139 13.27 -16.07 -34.81
CA ALA A 139 14.44 -16.84 -34.41
C ALA A 139 14.10 -18.32 -34.20
N ASP A 140 15.12 -19.17 -34.31
CA ASP A 140 15.12 -20.53 -33.81
C ASP A 140 16.43 -20.90 -33.13
N ASP A 141 16.68 -22.19 -32.93
CA ASP A 141 17.84 -22.72 -32.21
C ASP A 141 19.20 -22.39 -32.85
N GLN A 142 19.23 -21.97 -34.12
CA GLN A 142 20.48 -21.72 -34.84
C GLN A 142 20.46 -20.43 -35.66
N PHE A 143 19.29 -20.04 -36.17
CA PHE A 143 19.14 -18.97 -37.13
C PHE A 143 18.15 -17.91 -36.67
N VAL A 144 18.40 -16.68 -37.08
CA VAL A 144 17.41 -15.60 -37.14
C VAL A 144 17.03 -15.42 -38.60
N TYR A 145 15.77 -15.69 -38.93
CA TYR A 145 15.20 -15.44 -40.24
C TYR A 145 14.72 -13.99 -40.32
N ILE A 146 15.00 -13.35 -41.45
CA ILE A 146 14.80 -11.93 -41.68
C ILE A 146 14.03 -11.76 -42.99
N ASN A 147 12.80 -11.23 -42.90
CA ASN A 147 11.95 -11.01 -44.06
C ASN A 147 12.25 -9.66 -44.72
N PHE A 148 12.72 -9.70 -45.97
CA PHE A 148 12.96 -8.55 -46.84
C PHE A 148 12.34 -8.81 -48.22
N PRO A 149 11.01 -8.86 -48.38
CA PRO A 149 10.39 -9.31 -49.62
C PRO A 149 11.00 -8.64 -50.87
N PRO A 150 11.41 -9.40 -51.91
CA PRO A 150 11.26 -10.85 -52.10
C PRO A 150 12.36 -11.73 -51.51
N VAL A 151 13.30 -11.16 -50.75
CA VAL A 151 14.44 -11.84 -50.13
C VAL A 151 14.08 -12.32 -48.72
N LEU A 152 14.42 -13.58 -48.42
CA LEU A 152 14.55 -14.09 -47.07
C LEU A 152 16.03 -14.24 -46.75
N SER A 153 16.50 -13.64 -45.68
CA SER A 153 17.83 -13.92 -45.15
C SER A 153 17.73 -14.77 -43.89
N ARG A 154 18.69 -15.67 -43.66
CA ARG A 154 18.88 -16.37 -42.39
C ARG A 154 20.27 -16.11 -41.86
N TYR A 155 20.35 -15.58 -40.66
CA TYR A 155 21.59 -15.25 -39.96
C TYR A 155 21.86 -16.31 -38.91
N ASN A 156 22.99 -17.01 -39.02
CA ASN A 156 23.45 -17.96 -38.01
C ASN A 156 24.17 -17.19 -36.90
N TYR A 157 23.53 -17.08 -35.74
CA TYR A 157 24.06 -16.34 -34.61
C TYR A 157 25.11 -17.11 -33.80
N LEU A 158 25.40 -18.37 -34.17
CA LEU A 158 26.49 -19.18 -33.59
C LEU A 158 27.79 -19.00 -34.39
N THR A 159 27.69 -18.91 -35.72
CA THR A 159 28.85 -18.81 -36.62
C THR A 159 29.08 -17.41 -37.20
N ASP A 160 28.18 -16.46 -36.93
CA ASP A 160 28.20 -15.10 -37.48
C ASP A 160 28.20 -15.08 -39.02
N SER A 161 27.33 -15.90 -39.63
CA SER A 161 27.23 -16.05 -41.08
C SER A 161 25.81 -15.83 -41.60
N LEU A 162 25.67 -15.16 -42.74
CA LEU A 162 24.40 -14.83 -43.37
C LEU A 162 24.22 -15.57 -44.70
N GLU A 163 23.05 -16.16 -44.92
CA GLU A 163 22.62 -16.69 -46.22
C GLU A 163 21.32 -15.99 -46.66
N SER A 164 21.19 -15.66 -47.95
CA SER A 164 20.00 -15.00 -48.51
C SER A 164 19.41 -15.80 -49.68
N PHE A 165 18.09 -15.81 -49.77
CA PHE A 165 17.30 -16.54 -50.77
C PHE A 165 16.24 -15.60 -51.35
N THR A 166 16.02 -15.63 -52.67
CA THR A 166 15.04 -14.76 -53.33
C THR A 166 13.87 -15.60 -53.86
N ASN A 167 12.64 -15.13 -53.66
CA ASN A 167 11.42 -15.73 -54.21
C ASN A 167 10.95 -14.99 -55.49
N ASN A 168 9.77 -15.37 -56.01
CA ASN A 168 9.20 -14.81 -57.25
C ASN A 168 8.15 -13.71 -57.00
N LEU A 169 8.10 -13.14 -55.79
CA LEU A 169 7.27 -11.97 -55.48
C LEU A 169 8.00 -10.68 -55.90
N GLN A 170 7.25 -9.60 -56.09
CA GLN A 170 7.80 -8.30 -56.46
C GLN A 170 8.10 -7.44 -55.22
N TYR A 171 9.13 -6.59 -55.33
CA TYR A 171 9.40 -5.52 -54.36
C TYR A 171 8.62 -4.28 -54.80
N ASP A 172 7.83 -3.69 -53.92
CA ASP A 172 7.05 -2.48 -54.22
C ASP A 172 7.84 -1.17 -53.96
N GLY A 173 8.95 -1.22 -53.22
CA GLY A 173 9.75 -0.04 -52.87
C GLY A 173 9.07 0.93 -51.90
N ALA A 174 7.92 0.59 -51.34
CA ALA A 174 7.19 1.45 -50.43
C ALA A 174 7.66 1.25 -48.98
N LEU A 175 7.74 2.35 -48.22
CA LEU A 175 7.86 2.27 -46.78
C LEU A 175 6.49 1.96 -46.19
N HIS A 176 6.38 0.81 -45.53
CA HIS A 176 5.16 0.40 -44.83
C HIS A 176 5.22 0.80 -43.36
N ASP A 177 4.09 1.24 -42.82
CA ASP A 177 3.94 1.66 -41.43
C ASP A 177 4.00 0.47 -40.45
N ILE A 178 3.62 -0.72 -40.94
CA ILE A 178 3.76 -2.02 -40.28
C ILE A 178 4.68 -2.91 -41.12
N GLY A 179 5.52 -3.68 -40.44
CA GLY A 179 6.37 -4.66 -41.12
C GLY A 179 5.58 -5.81 -41.72
N PHE A 180 6.15 -6.45 -42.75
CA PHE A 180 5.59 -7.66 -43.32
C PHE A 180 5.69 -8.85 -42.35
N PRO A 181 4.58 -9.57 -42.10
CA PRO A 181 4.56 -10.64 -41.12
C PRO A 181 5.46 -11.80 -41.56
N ILE A 182 6.13 -12.41 -40.57
CA ILE A 182 6.89 -13.64 -40.71
C ILE A 182 6.45 -14.60 -39.60
N LEU A 183 6.36 -15.89 -39.94
CA LEU A 183 5.96 -16.93 -38.99
C LEU A 183 6.76 -18.21 -39.27
N LYS A 184 7.36 -18.76 -38.23
CA LYS A 184 7.88 -20.14 -38.26
C LYS A 184 6.78 -21.07 -37.75
N SER A 185 6.33 -21.99 -38.60
CA SER A 185 5.32 -22.97 -38.19
C SER A 185 5.91 -24.07 -37.32
N SER A 186 5.07 -24.78 -36.57
CA SER A 186 5.41 -25.98 -35.80
C SER A 186 6.10 -27.07 -36.63
N MET A 187 5.88 -27.08 -37.94
CA MET A 187 6.51 -28.00 -38.90
C MET A 187 7.91 -27.53 -39.37
N GLY A 188 8.35 -26.35 -38.95
CA GLY A 188 9.64 -25.77 -39.36
C GLY A 188 9.62 -25.03 -40.70
N MET A 189 8.45 -24.81 -41.29
CA MET A 189 8.31 -23.99 -42.51
C MET A 189 8.27 -22.51 -42.14
N ILE A 190 8.83 -21.65 -43.00
CA ILE A 190 8.86 -20.20 -42.76
C ILE A 190 7.89 -19.53 -43.72
N TRP A 191 6.83 -18.95 -43.17
CA TRP A 191 5.78 -18.22 -43.89
C TRP A 191 6.12 -16.73 -43.91
N LEU A 192 6.02 -16.11 -45.08
CA LEU A 192 6.44 -14.74 -45.34
C LEU A 192 5.32 -14.00 -46.05
N GLY A 193 4.82 -12.95 -45.43
CA GLY A 193 3.94 -11.99 -46.08
C GLY A 193 4.71 -10.99 -46.95
N SER A 194 4.05 -10.45 -47.97
CA SER A 194 4.47 -9.26 -48.71
C SER A 194 3.24 -8.48 -49.19
N SER A 195 3.45 -7.37 -49.90
CA SER A 195 2.40 -6.64 -50.61
C SER A 195 1.92 -7.33 -51.90
N ASP A 196 2.67 -8.34 -52.37
CA ASP A 196 2.48 -9.00 -53.66
C ASP A 196 2.11 -10.50 -53.52
N GLY A 197 1.93 -10.99 -52.30
CA GLY A 197 1.44 -12.33 -52.00
C GLY A 197 2.07 -12.96 -50.76
N LEU A 198 1.82 -14.26 -50.60
CA LEU A 198 2.33 -15.08 -49.51
C LEU A 198 3.40 -16.04 -50.04
N SER A 199 4.52 -16.16 -49.34
CA SER A 199 5.59 -17.11 -49.66
C SER A 199 5.82 -18.08 -48.50
N VAL A 200 6.14 -19.34 -48.81
CA VAL A 200 6.50 -20.37 -47.85
C VAL A 200 7.86 -20.92 -48.23
N PHE A 201 8.81 -20.78 -47.32
CA PHE A 201 10.17 -21.26 -47.47
C PHE A 201 10.37 -22.55 -46.69
N ASP A 202 10.97 -23.53 -47.37
CA ASP A 202 11.44 -24.79 -46.77
C ASP A 202 12.93 -24.63 -46.40
N PRO A 203 13.29 -24.58 -45.10
CA PRO A 203 14.69 -24.40 -44.70
C PRO A 203 15.62 -25.57 -45.03
N ILE A 204 15.07 -26.76 -45.24
CA ILE A 204 15.82 -27.99 -45.55
C ILE A 204 16.13 -28.01 -47.04
N HIS A 205 15.11 -27.83 -47.88
CA HIS A 205 15.26 -27.90 -49.34
C HIS A 205 15.69 -26.56 -49.96
N LYS A 206 15.63 -25.45 -49.21
CA LYS A 206 15.97 -24.09 -49.65
C LYS A 206 15.12 -23.63 -50.85
N THR A 207 13.85 -24.02 -50.87
CA THR A 207 12.91 -23.71 -51.95
C THR A 207 11.73 -22.88 -51.45
N PHE A 208 11.13 -22.09 -52.35
CA PHE A 208 9.92 -21.31 -52.08
C PHE A 208 8.69 -21.87 -52.79
N ARG A 209 7.54 -21.71 -52.13
CA ARG A 209 6.21 -21.80 -52.74
C ARG A 209 5.49 -20.48 -52.55
N ASN A 210 4.90 -19.93 -53.61
CA ASN A 210 4.24 -18.63 -53.58
C ASN A 210 2.74 -18.77 -53.85
N PHE A 211 1.94 -17.94 -53.20
CA PHE A 211 0.49 -17.85 -53.36
C PHE A 211 0.11 -16.41 -53.64
N ARG A 212 -0.78 -16.20 -54.62
CA ARG A 212 -1.31 -14.91 -55.04
C ARG A 212 -2.84 -15.00 -55.07
N TYR A 213 -3.49 -13.86 -54.95
CA TYR A 213 -4.93 -13.73 -55.15
C TYR A 213 -5.29 -13.98 -56.61
N GLU A 214 -6.26 -14.85 -56.82
CA GLU A 214 -6.89 -15.13 -58.10
C GLU A 214 -8.41 -15.03 -57.94
N ALA A 215 -9.02 -14.03 -58.61
CA ALA A 215 -10.46 -13.79 -58.51
C ALA A 215 -11.31 -15.00 -58.94
N SER A 216 -10.83 -15.80 -59.90
CA SER A 216 -11.53 -16.99 -60.39
C SER A 216 -11.34 -18.25 -59.54
N ASN A 217 -10.43 -18.22 -58.55
CA ASN A 217 -10.07 -19.37 -57.75
C ASN A 217 -10.44 -19.13 -56.28
N PRO A 218 -11.56 -19.70 -55.78
CA PRO A 218 -12.02 -19.49 -54.41
C PRO A 218 -11.06 -20.08 -53.36
N HIS A 219 -10.12 -20.94 -53.77
CA HIS A 219 -9.10 -21.53 -52.91
C HIS A 219 -7.77 -20.76 -52.91
N SER A 220 -7.68 -19.60 -53.58
CA SER A 220 -6.55 -18.69 -53.42
C SER A 220 -6.77 -17.74 -52.23
N ILE A 221 -5.72 -17.08 -51.74
CA ILE A 221 -5.84 -16.02 -50.71
C ILE A 221 -6.82 -14.92 -51.14
N SER A 222 -7.41 -14.17 -50.20
CA SER A 222 -8.43 -13.15 -50.50
C SER A 222 -7.87 -11.84 -51.09
N HIS A 223 -6.62 -11.49 -50.77
CA HIS A 223 -5.92 -10.33 -51.33
C HIS A 223 -4.40 -10.59 -51.34
N ASN A 224 -3.64 -9.88 -52.19
CA ASN A 224 -2.18 -10.06 -52.29
C ASN A 224 -1.41 -9.44 -51.13
N HIS A 225 -1.89 -8.33 -50.58
CA HIS A 225 -1.22 -7.71 -49.45
C HIS A 225 -1.50 -8.48 -48.15
N ILE A 226 -0.47 -9.19 -47.69
CA ILE A 226 -0.49 -9.98 -46.46
C ILE A 226 -0.10 -9.10 -45.29
N THR A 227 -0.96 -9.04 -44.29
CA THR A 227 -0.86 -8.12 -43.16
C THR A 227 -0.71 -8.84 -41.81
N ALA A 228 -1.19 -10.08 -41.70
CA ALA A 228 -1.04 -10.90 -40.50
C ALA A 228 -0.83 -12.38 -40.82
N LEU A 229 -0.02 -13.06 -40.01
CA LEU A 229 0.18 -14.50 -40.04
C LEU A 229 0.10 -15.05 -38.63
N TYR A 230 -0.61 -16.17 -38.47
CA TYR A 230 -0.76 -16.84 -37.18
C TYR A 230 -0.90 -18.36 -37.38
N GLU A 231 -0.38 -19.15 -36.45
CA GLU A 231 -0.62 -20.60 -36.39
C GLU A 231 -1.56 -20.89 -35.22
N ASP A 232 -2.70 -21.52 -35.51
CA ASP A 232 -3.71 -21.86 -34.50
C ASP A 232 -3.29 -23.06 -33.63
N LEU A 233 -4.04 -23.34 -32.57
CA LEU A 233 -3.77 -24.45 -31.64
C LEU A 233 -3.81 -25.85 -32.29
N ASN A 234 -4.42 -25.97 -33.48
CA ASN A 234 -4.46 -27.20 -34.28
C ASN A 234 -3.32 -27.26 -35.32
N GLY A 235 -2.47 -26.24 -35.38
CA GLY A 235 -1.38 -26.09 -36.35
C GLY A 235 -1.81 -25.55 -37.72
N ASN A 236 -3.05 -25.09 -37.89
CA ASN A 236 -3.47 -24.49 -39.15
C ASN A 236 -2.91 -23.07 -39.26
N ILE A 237 -2.54 -22.68 -40.47
CA ILE A 237 -2.05 -21.34 -40.74
C ILE A 237 -3.22 -20.45 -41.10
N VAL A 238 -3.38 -19.36 -40.35
CA VAL A 238 -4.38 -18.33 -40.58
C VAL A 238 -3.67 -17.09 -41.14
N VAL A 239 -4.21 -16.56 -42.23
CA VAL A 239 -3.62 -15.47 -43.00
C VAL A 239 -4.61 -14.32 -43.06
N GLY A 240 -4.22 -13.18 -42.51
CA GLY A 240 -4.94 -11.92 -42.64
C GLY A 240 -4.42 -11.14 -43.85
N THR A 241 -5.34 -10.53 -44.57
CA THR A 241 -5.04 -9.64 -45.69
C THR A 241 -5.78 -8.31 -45.54
N GLU A 242 -5.57 -7.37 -46.47
CA GLU A 242 -6.39 -6.16 -46.56
C GLU A 242 -7.87 -6.43 -46.83
N ASP A 243 -8.21 -7.60 -47.37
CA ASP A 243 -9.58 -7.97 -47.69
C ASP A 243 -9.93 -9.37 -47.16
N GLY A 244 -9.77 -9.56 -45.85
CA GLY A 244 -10.36 -10.67 -45.11
C GLY A 244 -9.39 -11.70 -44.54
N LEU A 245 -9.99 -12.74 -43.96
CA LEU A 245 -9.31 -13.80 -43.22
C LEU A 245 -9.32 -15.11 -44.02
N ASN A 246 -8.17 -15.78 -44.07
CA ASN A 246 -7.96 -16.98 -44.87
C ASN A 246 -7.40 -18.10 -44.00
N PHE A 247 -7.93 -19.31 -44.10
CA PHE A 247 -7.45 -20.50 -43.41
C PHE A 247 -6.77 -21.42 -44.40
N TYR A 248 -5.51 -21.78 -44.15
CA TYR A 248 -4.76 -22.67 -45.03
C TYR A 248 -5.23 -24.12 -44.88
N GLU A 249 -5.77 -24.68 -45.96
CA GLU A 249 -6.22 -26.06 -46.03
C GLU A 249 -5.10 -26.96 -46.54
N ARG A 250 -4.58 -27.82 -45.66
CA ARG A 250 -3.44 -28.69 -45.97
C ARG A 250 -3.75 -29.71 -47.08
N GLU A 251 -4.96 -30.28 -47.09
CA GLU A 251 -5.35 -31.34 -48.03
C GLU A 251 -5.31 -30.87 -49.49
N ASN A 252 -5.89 -29.69 -49.75
CA ASN A 252 -5.98 -29.11 -51.09
C ASN A 252 -4.82 -28.15 -51.40
N GLN A 253 -3.98 -27.87 -50.41
CA GLN A 253 -2.91 -26.87 -50.46
C GLN A 253 -3.40 -25.49 -50.95
N GLY A 254 -4.61 -25.13 -50.52
CA GLY A 254 -5.31 -23.88 -50.84
C GLY A 254 -5.80 -23.18 -49.58
N PHE A 255 -6.76 -22.27 -49.74
CA PHE A 255 -7.29 -21.43 -48.65
C PHE A 255 -8.81 -21.45 -48.60
N PHE A 256 -9.35 -21.54 -47.39
CA PHE A 256 -10.74 -21.22 -47.10
C PHE A 256 -10.87 -19.75 -46.69
N ARG A 257 -11.67 -18.97 -47.43
CA ARG A 257 -11.91 -17.55 -47.16
C ARG A 257 -13.14 -17.37 -46.28
N LEU A 258 -12.99 -16.67 -45.16
CA LEU A 258 -14.14 -16.34 -44.30
C LEU A 258 -14.99 -15.23 -44.95
N GLY A 259 -16.28 -15.51 -45.22
CA GLY A 259 -17.25 -14.53 -45.76
C GLY A 259 -17.66 -14.69 -47.23
N ASN A 260 -17.31 -15.79 -47.89
CA ASN A 260 -17.49 -15.99 -49.35
C ASN A 260 -18.92 -16.41 -49.81
N ASN A 261 -19.95 -16.30 -48.96
CA ASN A 261 -21.33 -16.64 -49.33
C ASN A 261 -22.17 -15.37 -49.49
N ASP A 262 -22.59 -15.11 -50.73
CA ASP A 262 -23.27 -13.91 -51.28
C ASP A 262 -24.55 -13.39 -50.57
N ASP A 263 -24.92 -13.87 -49.38
CA ASP A 263 -26.16 -13.46 -48.69
C ASP A 263 -26.02 -13.21 -47.18
N LYS A 264 -24.79 -13.22 -46.63
CA LYS A 264 -24.58 -12.85 -45.22
C LYS A 264 -23.55 -11.72 -45.12
N ALA A 265 -24.04 -10.54 -44.72
CA ALA A 265 -23.24 -9.36 -44.40
C ALA A 265 -21.94 -9.72 -43.66
N HIS A 266 -20.85 -9.03 -44.03
CA HIS A 266 -19.49 -9.17 -43.49
C HIS A 266 -19.43 -9.79 -42.09
N VAL A 267 -18.90 -11.03 -41.97
CA VAL A 267 -18.73 -11.75 -40.70
C VAL A 267 -17.78 -11.03 -39.74
N LEU A 268 -16.95 -10.13 -40.25
CA LEU A 268 -16.06 -9.25 -39.50
C LEU A 268 -16.56 -7.80 -39.59
N SER A 269 -16.20 -6.96 -38.63
CA SER A 269 -16.53 -5.54 -38.65
C SER A 269 -15.94 -4.78 -39.85
N ARG A 270 -14.74 -5.19 -40.28
CA ARG A 270 -13.99 -4.67 -41.43
C ARG A 270 -13.14 -5.79 -42.04
N SER A 271 -12.87 -5.71 -43.34
CA SER A 271 -12.07 -6.72 -44.04
C SER A 271 -10.56 -6.56 -43.86
N TYR A 272 -10.06 -5.35 -43.59
CA TYR A 272 -8.63 -5.14 -43.42
C TYR A 272 -8.18 -5.67 -42.07
N ILE A 273 -7.50 -6.82 -42.10
CA ILE A 273 -6.97 -7.51 -40.92
C ILE A 273 -5.58 -6.97 -40.61
N ARG A 274 -5.27 -6.72 -39.34
CA ARG A 274 -3.94 -6.27 -38.89
C ARG A 274 -3.26 -7.26 -37.95
N SER A 275 -4.02 -7.96 -37.13
CA SER A 275 -3.49 -8.93 -36.19
C SER A 275 -4.48 -10.05 -35.89
N ILE A 276 -3.94 -11.21 -35.54
CA ILE A 276 -4.69 -12.44 -35.29
C ILE A 276 -4.04 -13.11 -34.08
N VAL A 277 -4.85 -13.48 -33.09
CA VAL A 277 -4.43 -14.40 -32.02
C VAL A 277 -5.58 -15.36 -31.70
N GLN A 278 -5.29 -16.61 -31.41
CA GLN A 278 -6.26 -17.54 -30.83
C GLN A 278 -5.94 -17.66 -29.35
N ASP A 279 -6.95 -17.45 -28.49
CA ASP A 279 -6.75 -17.62 -27.06
C ASP A 279 -6.68 -19.10 -26.66
N SER A 280 -6.22 -19.35 -25.43
CA SER A 280 -6.10 -20.68 -24.82
C SER A 280 -7.41 -21.48 -24.74
N LYS A 281 -8.56 -20.85 -25.00
CA LYS A 281 -9.89 -21.51 -25.07
C LYS A 281 -10.32 -21.81 -26.51
N GLY A 282 -9.50 -21.47 -27.51
CA GLY A 282 -9.76 -21.71 -28.92
C GLY A 282 -10.54 -20.58 -29.62
N VAL A 283 -10.76 -19.45 -28.96
CA VAL A 283 -11.49 -18.30 -29.54
C VAL A 283 -10.52 -17.43 -30.32
N TYR A 284 -10.90 -17.01 -31.54
CA TYR A 284 -10.08 -16.12 -32.34
C TYR A 284 -10.38 -14.65 -32.00
N TRP A 285 -9.31 -13.88 -31.85
CA TRP A 285 -9.30 -12.45 -31.65
C TRP A 285 -8.61 -11.79 -32.84
N ILE A 286 -9.34 -10.92 -33.53
CA ILE A 286 -8.91 -10.31 -34.80
C ILE A 286 -8.93 -8.79 -34.67
N GLY A 287 -7.75 -8.19 -34.77
CA GLY A 287 -7.57 -6.75 -34.85
C GLY A 287 -7.73 -6.27 -36.28
N THR A 288 -8.49 -5.21 -36.48
CA THR A 288 -8.81 -4.67 -37.81
C THR A 288 -8.42 -3.21 -37.96
N GLU A 289 -8.32 -2.75 -39.21
CA GLU A 289 -8.23 -1.32 -39.52
C GLU A 289 -9.61 -0.67 -39.35
N GLU A 290 -9.73 0.26 -38.40
CA GLU A 290 -10.95 1.04 -38.08
C GLU A 290 -12.20 0.22 -37.70
N GLY A 291 -12.09 -1.11 -37.59
CA GLY A 291 -13.18 -1.99 -37.21
C GLY A 291 -13.18 -2.40 -35.74
N GLY A 292 -12.12 -2.04 -35.00
CA GLY A 292 -11.86 -2.43 -33.63
C GLY A 292 -11.41 -3.89 -33.49
N LEU A 293 -11.74 -4.47 -32.35
CA LEU A 293 -11.41 -5.85 -31.99
C LEU A 293 -12.62 -6.76 -32.22
N ASN A 294 -12.42 -7.80 -33.02
CA ASN A 294 -13.41 -8.82 -33.34
C ASN A 294 -13.08 -10.09 -32.56
N ARG A 295 -14.07 -10.66 -31.88
CA ARG A 295 -13.97 -11.96 -31.22
C ARG A 295 -14.87 -12.95 -31.94
N LEU A 296 -14.27 -14.00 -32.49
CA LEU A 296 -14.93 -15.07 -33.24
C LEU A 296 -14.87 -16.37 -32.45
N GLU A 297 -16.03 -16.86 -32.04
CA GLU A 297 -16.18 -18.13 -31.32
C GLU A 297 -16.97 -19.11 -32.18
N TRP A 298 -16.50 -20.35 -32.29
CA TRP A 298 -17.22 -21.37 -33.03
C TRP A 298 -18.44 -21.85 -32.24
N SER A 299 -19.64 -21.69 -32.81
CA SER A 299 -20.88 -22.14 -32.20
C SER A 299 -21.27 -23.49 -32.76
N TRP A 300 -21.23 -24.52 -31.91
CA TRP A 300 -21.61 -25.89 -32.28
C TRP A 300 -23.11 -26.02 -32.59
N ASP A 301 -23.93 -25.12 -32.06
CA ASP A 301 -25.38 -25.10 -32.28
C ASP A 301 -25.74 -24.53 -33.65
N SER A 302 -25.06 -23.47 -34.09
CA SER A 302 -25.29 -22.84 -35.40
C SER A 302 -24.43 -23.43 -36.51
N GLY A 303 -23.30 -24.07 -36.18
CA GLY A 303 -22.28 -24.49 -37.15
C GLY A 303 -21.56 -23.32 -37.81
N GLU A 304 -21.62 -22.12 -37.22
CA GLU A 304 -21.01 -20.89 -37.73
C GLU A 304 -20.25 -20.16 -36.61
N PHE A 305 -19.41 -19.19 -36.98
CA PHE A 305 -18.75 -18.31 -36.02
C PHE A 305 -19.73 -17.27 -35.47
N GLU A 306 -19.81 -17.16 -34.15
CA GLU A 306 -20.47 -16.06 -33.45
C GLU A 306 -19.51 -14.89 -33.26
N LEU A 307 -19.91 -13.70 -33.75
CA LEU A 307 -19.13 -12.48 -33.68
C LEU A 307 -19.50 -11.63 -32.46
N SER A 308 -18.48 -11.20 -31.72
CA SER A 308 -18.56 -10.10 -30.75
C SER A 308 -17.62 -8.98 -31.17
N LEU A 309 -18.08 -7.73 -31.05
CA LEU A 309 -17.34 -6.54 -31.46
C LEU A 309 -17.04 -5.68 -30.25
N TYR A 310 -15.79 -5.20 -30.17
CA TYR A 310 -15.34 -4.23 -29.18
C TYR A 310 -14.75 -3.05 -29.93
N ARG A 311 -15.28 -1.87 -29.66
CA ARG A 311 -14.91 -0.60 -30.31
C ARG A 311 -14.53 0.43 -29.27
N SER A 312 -14.00 1.55 -29.73
CA SER A 312 -13.80 2.77 -28.96
C SER A 312 -15.13 3.44 -28.60
N GLY A 313 -15.16 4.15 -27.47
CA GLY A 313 -16.35 4.81 -26.99
C GLY A 313 -16.08 5.79 -25.86
N PRO A 314 -17.11 6.51 -25.38
CA PRO A 314 -16.95 7.63 -24.45
C PRO A 314 -16.56 7.22 -23.02
N ASN A 315 -16.68 5.93 -22.67
CA ASN A 315 -16.40 5.43 -21.33
C ASN A 315 -15.28 4.40 -21.38
N ASN A 316 -14.07 4.73 -20.92
CA ASN A 316 -12.88 3.93 -21.21
C ASN A 316 -13.00 2.46 -20.76
N THR A 317 -13.54 2.15 -19.58
CA THR A 317 -13.40 0.81 -18.98
C THR A 317 -14.05 -0.36 -19.73
N ASN A 318 -15.02 -0.14 -20.62
CA ASN A 318 -15.70 -1.21 -21.39
C ASN A 318 -15.41 -1.14 -22.89
N TYR A 319 -14.57 -0.21 -23.31
CA TYR A 319 -14.24 0.05 -24.71
C TYR A 319 -12.74 -0.13 -24.89
N ILE A 320 -12.31 -0.45 -26.10
CA ILE A 320 -10.88 -0.42 -26.43
C ILE A 320 -10.46 1.03 -26.67
N GLY A 321 -9.18 1.35 -26.45
CA GLY A 321 -8.66 2.71 -26.55
C GLY A 321 -8.82 3.32 -27.95
N HIS A 322 -8.82 2.49 -29.00
CA HIS A 322 -9.07 2.91 -30.38
C HIS A 322 -9.55 1.78 -31.28
N ASP A 323 -10.25 2.10 -32.37
CA ASP A 323 -10.73 1.16 -33.38
C ASP A 323 -9.66 0.64 -34.35
N ILE A 324 -8.41 1.11 -34.24
CA ILE A 324 -7.28 0.66 -35.07
C ILE A 324 -6.39 -0.21 -34.19
N VAL A 325 -6.41 -1.51 -34.44
CA VAL A 325 -5.70 -2.52 -33.63
C VAL A 325 -4.51 -3.06 -34.40
N TYR A 326 -3.31 -2.64 -34.03
CA TYR A 326 -2.06 -3.03 -34.70
C TYR A 326 -1.58 -4.42 -34.30
N SER A 327 -1.65 -4.77 -33.02
CA SER A 327 -1.06 -6.00 -32.51
C SER A 327 -1.90 -6.62 -31.40
N LEU A 328 -1.82 -7.95 -31.31
CA LEU A 328 -2.51 -8.75 -30.29
C LEU A 328 -1.54 -9.79 -29.72
N LEU A 329 -1.66 -10.06 -28.43
CA LEU A 329 -0.94 -11.13 -27.74
C LEU A 329 -1.78 -11.66 -26.57
N GLU A 330 -1.91 -12.97 -26.44
CA GLU A 330 -2.26 -13.59 -25.15
C GLU A 330 -0.97 -13.85 -24.37
N ASP A 331 -0.84 -13.27 -23.18
CA ASP A 331 0.32 -13.52 -22.31
C ASP A 331 0.24 -14.90 -21.63
N LYS A 332 1.35 -15.35 -21.05
CA LYS A 332 1.45 -16.61 -20.29
C LYS A 332 0.47 -16.71 -19.12
N SER A 333 -0.01 -15.58 -18.61
CA SER A 333 -1.01 -15.50 -17.56
C SER A 333 -2.44 -15.40 -18.09
N GLN A 334 -2.68 -15.58 -19.40
CA GLN A 334 -3.99 -15.50 -20.06
C GLN A 334 -4.65 -14.11 -19.97
N ASN A 335 -3.87 -13.03 -20.07
CA ASN A 335 -4.43 -11.72 -20.40
C ASN A 335 -4.26 -11.46 -21.90
N LEU A 336 -5.27 -10.86 -22.52
CA LEU A 336 -5.21 -10.36 -23.88
C LEU A 336 -4.67 -8.93 -23.87
N TRP A 337 -3.56 -8.73 -24.56
CA TRP A 337 -2.94 -7.42 -24.81
C TRP A 337 -3.25 -6.95 -26.21
N ILE A 338 -3.69 -5.69 -26.33
CA ILE A 338 -4.22 -5.09 -27.55
C ILE A 338 -3.45 -3.80 -27.80
N GLY A 339 -2.56 -3.83 -28.78
CA GLY A 339 -1.81 -2.67 -29.21
C GLY A 339 -2.62 -1.86 -30.20
N THR A 340 -2.94 -0.61 -29.87
CA THR A 340 -3.72 0.29 -30.72
C THR A 340 -2.86 1.44 -31.23
N ILE A 341 -3.45 2.33 -32.03
CA ILE A 341 -2.82 3.61 -32.42
C ILE A 341 -2.75 4.61 -31.24
N ALA A 342 -3.58 4.43 -30.21
CA ALA A 342 -3.77 5.36 -29.10
C ALA A 342 -3.31 4.78 -27.75
N GLY A 343 -2.43 3.78 -27.76
CA GLY A 343 -1.90 3.14 -26.56
C GLY A 343 -2.15 1.63 -26.54
N LEU A 344 -2.07 1.07 -25.35
CA LEU A 344 -2.15 -0.37 -25.10
C LEU A 344 -3.34 -0.67 -24.20
N ASP A 345 -4.16 -1.65 -24.59
CA ASP A 345 -5.23 -2.15 -23.73
C ASP A 345 -4.91 -3.56 -23.25
N ARG A 346 -5.42 -3.89 -22.06
CA ARG A 346 -5.32 -5.23 -21.48
C ARG A 346 -6.67 -5.69 -20.98
N ALA A 347 -7.11 -6.87 -21.42
CA ALA A 347 -8.29 -7.57 -20.91
C ALA A 347 -7.88 -8.87 -20.22
N ASP A 348 -8.53 -9.21 -19.11
CA ASP A 348 -8.35 -10.49 -18.43
C ASP A 348 -9.24 -11.56 -19.08
N LEU A 349 -8.65 -12.58 -19.71
CA LEU A 349 -9.43 -13.67 -20.32
C LEU A 349 -9.88 -14.71 -19.28
N LYS A 350 -9.37 -14.63 -18.05
CA LYS A 350 -9.75 -15.48 -16.91
C LYS A 350 -10.89 -14.88 -16.09
N MET A 351 -11.51 -13.79 -16.56
CA MET A 351 -12.56 -13.06 -15.84
C MET A 351 -13.54 -14.00 -15.12
N LYS A 352 -13.74 -13.70 -13.84
CA LYS A 352 -14.63 -14.46 -12.97
C LYS A 352 -16.07 -14.33 -13.50
N LYS A 353 -16.84 -15.41 -13.38
CA LYS A 353 -18.18 -15.55 -13.97
C LYS A 353 -19.25 -14.76 -13.20
N PHE A 354 -19.04 -13.46 -13.04
CA PHE A 354 -20.03 -12.50 -12.58
C PHE A 354 -20.94 -12.11 -13.75
N GLN A 355 -22.24 -12.25 -13.56
CA GLN A 355 -23.26 -11.88 -14.53
C GLN A 355 -23.87 -10.53 -14.14
N ASN A 356 -23.67 -9.50 -14.97
CA ASN A 356 -24.16 -8.15 -14.72
C ASN A 356 -25.50 -7.88 -15.41
N TYR A 357 -26.39 -7.21 -14.70
CA TYR A 357 -27.66 -6.70 -15.22
C TYR A 357 -27.70 -5.20 -14.95
N LYS A 358 -27.64 -4.43 -16.03
CA LYS A 358 -27.57 -2.97 -16.02
C LYS A 358 -28.32 -2.42 -17.22
N LYS A 359 -28.99 -1.28 -17.04
CA LYS A 359 -29.50 -0.45 -18.14
C LYS A 359 -28.33 0.30 -18.78
N THR A 360 -28.14 0.12 -20.08
CA THR A 360 -27.12 0.81 -20.87
C THR A 360 -27.72 1.27 -22.21
N ASP A 361 -26.94 1.97 -23.02
CA ASP A 361 -27.35 2.33 -24.39
C ASP A 361 -27.36 1.11 -25.36
N ASP A 362 -26.85 -0.05 -24.93
CA ASP A 362 -26.93 -1.30 -25.72
C ASP A 362 -28.40 -1.79 -25.76
N PRO A 363 -28.99 -1.95 -26.96
CA PRO A 363 -30.33 -2.51 -27.13
C PRO A 363 -30.50 -3.94 -26.57
N LYS A 364 -29.40 -4.66 -26.33
CA LYS A 364 -29.39 -5.99 -25.72
C LYS A 364 -29.33 -5.95 -24.19
N SER A 365 -29.14 -4.77 -23.59
CA SER A 365 -29.09 -4.64 -22.13
C SER A 365 -30.47 -4.81 -21.51
N LEU A 366 -30.50 -5.09 -20.20
CA LEU A 366 -31.76 -5.29 -19.50
C LEU A 366 -32.46 -3.93 -19.36
N ASP A 367 -33.71 -3.85 -19.84
CA ASP A 367 -34.54 -2.65 -19.71
C ASP A 367 -34.97 -2.46 -18.25
N LEU A 368 -34.09 -1.94 -17.41
CA LEU A 368 -34.41 -1.54 -16.03
C LEU A 368 -34.91 -0.08 -16.03
N LEU A 369 -35.80 0.28 -15.10
CA LEU A 369 -36.18 1.69 -14.91
C LEU A 369 -34.99 2.56 -14.49
N ASP A 370 -34.08 2.02 -13.67
CA ASP A 370 -32.87 2.67 -13.16
C ASP A 370 -31.80 1.63 -12.80
N ASN A 371 -30.54 2.07 -12.65
CA ASN A 371 -29.42 1.24 -12.21
C ASN A 371 -29.21 1.25 -10.70
N ILE A 372 -29.78 2.19 -9.95
CA ILE A 372 -29.68 2.19 -8.50
C ILE A 372 -30.65 1.14 -7.92
N ILE A 373 -30.11 0.02 -7.46
CA ILE A 373 -30.89 -1.13 -6.99
C ILE A 373 -31.12 -1.02 -5.49
N GLY A 374 -32.38 -1.08 -5.07
CA GLY A 374 -32.80 -1.00 -3.67
C GLY A 374 -33.22 -2.34 -3.06
N SER A 375 -33.69 -3.29 -3.87
CA SER A 375 -34.08 -4.63 -3.41
C SER A 375 -34.09 -5.64 -4.56
N ILE A 376 -33.85 -6.91 -4.23
CA ILE A 376 -33.85 -8.03 -5.18
C ILE A 376 -34.67 -9.17 -4.61
N TYR A 377 -35.46 -9.81 -5.45
CA TYR A 377 -36.24 -11.01 -5.09
C TYR A 377 -36.44 -11.88 -6.35
N ILE A 378 -36.46 -13.19 -6.18
CA ILE A 378 -36.78 -14.13 -7.26
C ILE A 378 -37.94 -14.99 -6.81
N ASP A 379 -38.98 -15.08 -7.63
CA ASP A 379 -40.17 -15.85 -7.31
C ASP A 379 -40.07 -17.32 -7.74
N GLU A 380 -41.10 -18.09 -7.38
CA GLU A 380 -41.24 -19.52 -7.74
C GLU A 380 -41.18 -19.75 -9.27
N ASP A 381 -41.67 -18.79 -10.07
CA ASP A 381 -41.66 -18.81 -11.54
C ASP A 381 -40.29 -18.37 -12.13
N LYS A 382 -39.28 -18.20 -11.28
CA LYS A 382 -37.92 -17.76 -11.63
C LYS A 382 -37.87 -16.39 -12.30
N ARG A 383 -38.87 -15.53 -12.06
CA ARG A 383 -38.84 -14.13 -12.48
C ARG A 383 -38.00 -13.33 -11.51
N LEU A 384 -37.18 -12.43 -12.03
CA LEU A 384 -36.31 -11.53 -11.28
C LEU A 384 -37.06 -10.22 -10.99
N TRP A 385 -37.31 -9.95 -9.71
CA TRP A 385 -37.91 -8.73 -9.21
C TRP A 385 -36.82 -7.80 -8.71
N VAL A 386 -36.74 -6.61 -9.30
CA VAL A 386 -35.70 -5.61 -9.01
C VAL A 386 -36.36 -4.31 -8.62
N GLY A 387 -36.35 -4.00 -7.33
CA GLY A 387 -36.78 -2.71 -6.81
C GLY A 387 -35.67 -1.67 -7.00
N ASN A 388 -35.99 -0.53 -7.59
CA ASN A 388 -35.08 0.60 -7.71
C ASN A 388 -35.18 1.53 -6.50
N TRP A 389 -34.09 2.26 -6.26
CA TRP A 389 -34.05 3.20 -5.15
C TRP A 389 -35.04 4.35 -5.30
N ALA A 390 -35.38 4.81 -6.52
CA ALA A 390 -36.25 5.97 -6.72
C ALA A 390 -37.22 5.89 -7.92
N LYS A 391 -37.14 4.85 -8.77
CA LYS A 391 -37.91 4.78 -10.02
C LYS A 391 -39.02 3.73 -10.04
N GLY A 392 -39.10 2.86 -9.05
CA GLY A 392 -40.16 1.85 -8.93
C GLY A 392 -39.63 0.42 -8.94
N LEU A 393 -40.39 -0.49 -9.54
CA LEU A 393 -40.11 -1.93 -9.55
C LEU A 393 -40.10 -2.50 -10.97
N ASN A 394 -39.16 -3.41 -11.23
CA ASN A 394 -39.00 -4.16 -12.46
C ASN A 394 -39.24 -5.65 -12.18
N ILE A 395 -39.98 -6.35 -13.04
CA ILE A 395 -40.16 -7.80 -12.99
C ILE A 395 -39.78 -8.39 -14.34
N PHE A 396 -38.63 -9.05 -14.40
CA PHE A 396 -38.05 -9.64 -15.61
C PHE A 396 -38.25 -11.16 -15.62
N ASN A 397 -38.80 -11.69 -16.70
CA ASN A 397 -38.84 -13.13 -16.93
C ASN A 397 -37.63 -13.55 -17.79
N PRO A 398 -36.68 -14.33 -17.27
CA PRO A 398 -35.49 -14.73 -18.04
C PRO A 398 -35.81 -15.70 -19.19
N GLU A 399 -36.89 -16.48 -19.12
CA GLU A 399 -37.29 -17.42 -20.16
C GLU A 399 -37.97 -16.73 -21.34
N THR A 400 -38.94 -15.86 -21.08
CA THR A 400 -39.68 -15.13 -22.13
C THR A 400 -39.02 -13.83 -22.54
N LYS A 401 -38.08 -13.32 -21.72
CA LYS A 401 -37.46 -11.98 -21.80
C LYS A 401 -38.43 -10.83 -21.70
N GLU A 402 -39.63 -11.07 -21.19
CA GLU A 402 -40.61 -10.03 -20.96
C GLU A 402 -40.23 -9.20 -19.73
N MET A 403 -40.37 -7.89 -19.88
CA MET A 403 -40.08 -6.89 -18.85
C MET A 403 -41.39 -6.20 -18.45
N ARG A 404 -41.71 -6.21 -17.15
CA ARG A 404 -42.86 -5.48 -16.60
C ARG A 404 -42.41 -4.45 -15.56
N HIS A 405 -42.96 -3.24 -15.67
CA HIS A 405 -42.62 -2.11 -14.80
C HIS A 405 -43.79 -1.65 -13.94
N TYR A 406 -43.46 -1.19 -12.73
CA TYR A 406 -44.39 -0.59 -11.77
C TYR A 406 -43.80 0.73 -11.25
N SER A 407 -44.60 1.79 -11.27
CA SER A 407 -44.20 3.13 -10.83
C SER A 407 -45.44 3.94 -10.44
N SER A 408 -45.27 4.95 -9.59
CA SER A 408 -46.28 5.95 -9.28
C SER A 408 -46.63 6.82 -10.49
N GLU A 409 -45.80 6.80 -11.52
CA GLU A 409 -46.03 7.49 -12.80
C GLU A 409 -46.93 6.69 -13.75
N PHE A 410 -47.17 5.40 -13.47
CA PHE A 410 -48.06 4.55 -14.26
C PHE A 410 -49.47 4.54 -13.70
N GLU A 411 -50.46 4.28 -14.55
CA GLU A 411 -51.86 4.17 -14.17
C GLU A 411 -52.31 2.70 -14.06
N GLY A 412 -53.46 2.47 -13.43
CA GLY A 412 -54.12 1.16 -13.40
C GLY A 412 -53.41 0.11 -12.54
N ASP A 413 -53.22 -1.09 -13.09
CA ASP A 413 -52.63 -2.24 -12.40
C ASP A 413 -51.09 -2.15 -12.22
N LYS A 414 -50.45 -1.21 -12.92
CA LYS A 414 -49.00 -0.93 -12.81
C LYS A 414 -48.66 0.18 -11.81
N TYR A 415 -49.66 0.83 -11.22
CA TYR A 415 -49.46 1.88 -10.22
C TYR A 415 -48.93 1.30 -8.90
N ILE A 416 -47.95 1.99 -8.31
CA ILE A 416 -47.52 1.80 -6.91
C ILE A 416 -47.51 3.15 -6.19
N SER A 417 -47.77 3.15 -4.89
CA SER A 417 -47.89 4.39 -4.10
C SER A 417 -46.57 5.12 -3.87
N ASN A 418 -45.43 4.45 -4.07
CA ASN A 418 -44.10 5.02 -3.85
C ASN A 418 -43.04 4.29 -4.67
N ASN A 419 -42.14 5.05 -5.30
CA ASN A 419 -41.11 4.52 -6.20
C ASN A 419 -39.82 4.07 -5.50
N HIS A 420 -39.68 4.32 -4.21
CA HIS A 420 -38.50 3.90 -3.44
C HIS A 420 -38.71 2.49 -2.90
N VAL A 421 -38.44 1.47 -3.72
CA VAL A 421 -38.71 0.07 -3.41
C VAL A 421 -37.50 -0.56 -2.70
N HIS A 422 -37.51 -0.51 -1.38
CA HIS A 422 -36.37 -0.85 -0.52
C HIS A 422 -36.38 -2.29 0.01
N VAL A 423 -37.54 -2.94 0.06
CA VAL A 423 -37.64 -4.32 0.56
C VAL A 423 -38.65 -5.08 -0.30
N LEU A 424 -38.23 -6.26 -0.76
CA LEU A 424 -39.10 -7.28 -1.33
C LEU A 424 -38.94 -8.53 -0.47
N PHE A 425 -40.04 -9.09 0.01
CA PHE A 425 -40.01 -10.20 0.96
C PHE A 425 -41.16 -11.16 0.67
N GLU A 426 -40.88 -12.46 0.61
CA GLU A 426 -41.91 -13.50 0.54
C GLU A 426 -42.05 -14.19 1.89
N ASP A 427 -43.28 -14.31 2.38
CA ASP A 427 -43.58 -15.07 3.59
C ASP A 427 -43.89 -16.55 3.31
N ARG A 428 -43.98 -17.37 4.35
CA ARG A 428 -44.27 -18.81 4.27
C ARG A 428 -45.64 -19.16 3.67
N GLU A 429 -46.54 -18.19 3.53
CA GLU A 429 -47.83 -18.35 2.85
C GLU A 429 -47.75 -17.91 1.37
N SER A 430 -46.53 -17.76 0.83
CA SER A 430 -46.21 -17.31 -0.54
C SER A 430 -46.81 -15.95 -0.91
N ARG A 431 -46.99 -15.06 0.09
CA ARG A 431 -47.39 -13.68 -0.12
C ARG A 431 -46.14 -12.82 -0.30
N VAL A 432 -46.13 -12.01 -1.35
CA VAL A 432 -45.02 -11.09 -1.63
C VAL A 432 -45.35 -9.72 -1.06
N TRP A 433 -44.50 -9.26 -0.15
CA TRP A 433 -44.54 -7.98 0.53
C TRP A 433 -43.55 -7.00 -0.10
N MET A 434 -43.98 -5.76 -0.24
CA MET A 434 -43.16 -4.65 -0.72
C MET A 434 -43.11 -3.55 0.33
N GLY A 435 -41.91 -3.29 0.85
CA GLY A 435 -41.61 -2.17 1.73
C GLY A 435 -41.04 -1.00 0.95
N THR A 436 -41.60 0.19 1.15
CA THR A 436 -41.17 1.41 0.46
C THR A 436 -40.75 2.51 1.46
N ARG A 437 -40.38 3.70 0.96
CA ARG A 437 -40.21 4.89 1.83
C ARG A 437 -41.52 5.37 2.46
N ASN A 438 -42.66 4.94 1.93
CA ASN A 438 -43.97 5.40 2.35
C ASN A 438 -45.00 4.26 2.32
N GLY A 439 -44.83 3.27 3.21
CA GLY A 439 -45.80 2.20 3.38
C GLY A 439 -45.31 0.81 2.98
N VAL A 440 -46.15 -0.16 3.36
CA VAL A 440 -46.03 -1.58 3.02
C VAL A 440 -47.22 -1.96 2.14
N SER A 441 -46.98 -2.72 1.07
CA SER A 441 -48.03 -3.26 0.19
C SER A 441 -47.80 -4.75 -0.08
N LEU A 442 -48.86 -5.46 -0.46
CA LEU A 442 -48.80 -6.87 -0.82
C LEU A 442 -49.16 -7.05 -2.29
N PHE A 443 -48.45 -7.94 -2.96
CA PHE A 443 -48.71 -8.27 -4.36
C PHE A 443 -49.90 -9.21 -4.50
N ASN A 444 -50.85 -8.84 -5.35
CA ASN A 444 -51.95 -9.71 -5.73
C ASN A 444 -51.58 -10.48 -7.00
N LYS A 445 -51.24 -11.77 -6.87
CA LYS A 445 -50.86 -12.63 -8.00
C LYS A 445 -51.95 -12.72 -9.10
N GLN A 446 -53.24 -12.60 -8.77
CA GLN A 446 -54.33 -12.70 -9.76
C GLN A 446 -54.51 -11.41 -10.57
N LYS A 447 -54.50 -10.26 -9.90
CA LYS A 447 -54.68 -8.94 -10.53
C LYS A 447 -53.37 -8.30 -10.97
N GLN A 448 -52.24 -8.90 -10.62
CA GLN A 448 -50.88 -8.42 -10.91
C GLN A 448 -50.64 -6.97 -10.45
N ASN A 449 -51.21 -6.59 -9.31
CA ASN A 449 -51.12 -5.24 -8.73
C ASN A 449 -50.75 -5.28 -7.24
N PHE A 450 -50.39 -4.13 -6.68
CA PHE A 450 -50.07 -3.99 -5.26
C PHE A 450 -51.23 -3.41 -4.46
N ILE A 451 -51.52 -4.03 -3.31
CA ILE A 451 -52.58 -3.62 -2.40
C ILE A 451 -51.93 -3.12 -1.09
N PRO A 452 -52.24 -1.90 -0.63
CA PRO A 452 -51.71 -1.39 0.64
C PRO A 452 -51.99 -2.32 1.82
N PHE A 453 -51.03 -2.47 2.73
CA PHE A 453 -51.07 -3.40 3.88
C PHE A 453 -52.36 -3.31 4.70
N ASN A 454 -52.78 -2.10 5.08
CA ASN A 454 -54.00 -1.92 5.87
C ASN A 454 -55.25 -2.38 5.10
N THR A 455 -55.32 -2.08 3.80
CA THR A 455 -56.43 -2.48 2.92
C THR A 455 -56.46 -4.00 2.74
N TYR A 456 -55.30 -4.62 2.54
CA TYR A 456 -55.20 -6.07 2.33
C TYR A 456 -55.71 -6.87 3.55
N PHE A 457 -55.33 -6.45 4.76
CA PHE A 457 -55.74 -7.14 6.00
C PHE A 457 -57.03 -6.59 6.64
N GLY A 458 -57.59 -5.51 6.11
CA GLY A 458 -58.78 -4.84 6.67
C GLY A 458 -58.51 -4.25 8.05
N LEU A 459 -57.42 -3.50 8.19
CA LEU A 459 -56.97 -2.87 9.44
C LEU A 459 -57.35 -1.38 9.47
N ASP A 460 -57.64 -0.86 10.66
CA ASP A 460 -57.87 0.57 10.86
C ASP A 460 -56.61 1.39 10.53
N THR A 461 -56.83 2.52 9.84
CA THR A 461 -55.79 3.42 9.31
C THR A 461 -55.02 4.10 10.44
N THR A 462 -53.91 3.49 10.85
CA THR A 462 -52.90 4.15 11.70
C THR A 462 -51.70 4.54 10.87
N ASP A 463 -51.26 5.79 11.04
CA ASP A 463 -50.23 6.53 10.29
C ASP A 463 -48.79 6.00 10.47
N PHE A 464 -48.59 4.79 11.00
CA PHE A 464 -47.26 4.32 11.45
C PHE A 464 -46.22 4.25 10.30
N PHE A 465 -46.66 3.85 9.11
CA PHE A 465 -45.79 3.72 7.93
C PHE A 465 -45.81 4.95 7.02
N ALA A 466 -46.63 5.96 7.32
CA ALA A 466 -46.69 7.17 6.50
C ALA A 466 -45.40 7.98 6.69
N ASN A 467 -44.79 8.37 5.58
CA ASN A 467 -43.50 9.08 5.53
C ASN A 467 -42.37 8.38 6.32
N ASN A 468 -42.49 7.07 6.55
CA ASN A 468 -41.57 6.30 7.34
C ASN A 468 -41.02 5.14 6.51
N ARG A 469 -39.71 5.15 6.31
CA ARG A 469 -39.04 4.15 5.48
C ARG A 469 -39.08 2.78 6.15
N VAL A 470 -39.48 1.79 5.36
CA VAL A 470 -39.31 0.38 5.70
C VAL A 470 -37.90 -0.06 5.30
N TYR A 471 -37.14 -0.59 6.26
CA TYR A 471 -35.76 -1.03 6.04
C TYR A 471 -35.62 -2.54 5.97
N CYS A 472 -36.45 -3.29 6.70
CA CYS A 472 -36.48 -4.74 6.65
C CYS A 472 -37.86 -5.30 6.97
N ILE A 473 -38.14 -6.48 6.42
CA ILE A 473 -39.30 -7.31 6.75
C ILE A 473 -38.78 -8.73 6.93
N THR A 474 -39.16 -9.40 8.01
CA THR A 474 -38.81 -10.81 8.27
C THR A 474 -39.97 -11.54 8.91
N GLU A 475 -40.02 -12.86 8.76
CA GLU A 475 -41.02 -13.72 9.40
C GLU A 475 -40.32 -14.63 10.41
N ASN A 476 -40.87 -14.68 11.63
CA ASN A 476 -40.36 -15.59 12.65
C ASN A 476 -41.02 -16.97 12.58
N SER A 477 -40.45 -17.93 13.30
CA SER A 477 -40.87 -19.33 13.40
C SER A 477 -42.34 -19.52 13.76
N ASN A 478 -42.90 -18.58 14.53
CA ASN A 478 -44.29 -18.53 14.97
C ASN A 478 -45.26 -17.87 13.97
N GLY A 479 -44.79 -17.47 12.79
CA GLY A 479 -45.58 -16.82 11.74
C GLY A 479 -45.92 -15.36 12.01
N ASN A 480 -45.15 -14.68 12.88
CA ASN A 480 -45.27 -13.23 13.06
C ASN A 480 -44.31 -12.52 12.12
N ILE A 481 -44.81 -11.48 11.47
CA ILE A 481 -44.05 -10.61 10.57
C ILE A 481 -43.49 -9.46 11.41
N TRP A 482 -42.18 -9.29 11.36
CA TRP A 482 -41.46 -8.19 12.00
C TRP A 482 -41.03 -7.20 10.93
N ILE A 483 -41.41 -5.94 11.12
CA ILE A 483 -41.16 -4.85 10.16
C ILE A 483 -40.33 -3.79 10.86
N GLY A 484 -39.09 -3.62 10.43
CA GLY A 484 -38.18 -2.58 10.91
C GLY A 484 -38.33 -1.30 10.09
N THR A 485 -38.47 -0.17 10.77
CA THR A 485 -38.68 1.14 10.14
C THR A 485 -37.76 2.22 10.72
N GLY A 486 -37.87 3.45 10.22
CA GLY A 486 -37.25 4.62 10.85
C GLY A 486 -37.90 5.09 12.15
N ASN A 487 -39.04 4.51 12.55
CA ASN A 487 -39.83 4.88 13.74
C ASN A 487 -40.06 3.69 14.69
N GLY A 488 -39.12 2.73 14.70
CA GLY A 488 -39.16 1.51 15.48
C GLY A 488 -39.68 0.30 14.71
N ILE A 489 -40.18 -0.68 15.45
CA ILE A 489 -40.54 -2.01 14.92
C ILE A 489 -42.04 -2.24 15.06
N VAL A 490 -42.64 -2.89 14.06
CA VAL A 490 -43.99 -3.48 14.15
C VAL A 490 -43.88 -4.99 14.07
N ARG A 491 -44.39 -5.68 15.10
CA ARG A 491 -44.65 -7.12 15.06
C ARG A 491 -46.13 -7.35 14.77
N PHE A 492 -46.41 -7.98 13.63
CA PHE A 492 -47.75 -8.25 13.13
C PHE A 492 -48.01 -9.75 13.03
N ASN A 493 -49.15 -10.21 13.53
CA ASN A 493 -49.61 -11.57 13.32
C ASN A 493 -50.68 -11.61 12.22
N PRO A 494 -50.42 -12.21 11.04
CA PRO A 494 -51.37 -12.22 9.93
C PRO A 494 -52.70 -12.93 10.26
N LYS A 495 -52.66 -13.95 11.12
CA LYS A 495 -53.84 -14.77 11.49
C LYS A 495 -54.74 -14.05 12.48
N THR A 496 -54.16 -13.44 13.52
CA THR A 496 -54.93 -12.75 14.58
C THR A 496 -55.12 -11.26 14.30
N LYS A 497 -54.46 -10.72 13.28
CA LYS A 497 -54.42 -9.29 12.93
C LYS A 497 -53.95 -8.36 14.06
N LYS A 498 -53.23 -8.91 15.06
CA LYS A 498 -52.70 -8.13 16.19
C LYS A 498 -51.38 -7.46 15.82
N ARG A 499 -51.19 -6.22 16.26
CA ARG A 499 -49.98 -5.40 16.06
C ARG A 499 -49.38 -5.04 17.41
N ILE A 500 -48.08 -5.19 17.55
CA ILE A 500 -47.28 -4.77 18.71
C ILE A 500 -46.16 -3.88 18.20
N PHE A 501 -45.90 -2.77 18.89
CA PHE A 501 -44.93 -1.76 18.51
C PHE A 501 -43.79 -1.75 19.52
N TYR A 502 -42.54 -1.62 19.04
CA TYR A 502 -41.37 -1.44 19.89
C TYR A 502 -40.65 -0.15 19.50
N ARG A 503 -40.39 0.72 20.48
CA ARG A 503 -39.73 2.03 20.27
C ARG A 503 -38.70 2.32 21.35
N SER A 504 -37.74 3.17 21.00
CA SER A 504 -36.71 3.69 21.91
C SER A 504 -37.31 4.70 22.89
N GLY A 505 -36.81 4.69 24.13
CA GLY A 505 -37.18 5.64 25.18
C GLY A 505 -38.47 5.31 25.94
N GLU A 506 -39.15 4.22 25.59
CA GLU A 506 -40.26 3.69 26.39
C GLU A 506 -39.70 3.04 27.67
N LYS A 507 -40.40 3.19 28.81
CA LYS A 507 -40.01 2.53 30.08
C LYS A 507 -40.36 1.03 30.09
N ASP A 508 -40.39 0.40 28.93
CA ASP A 508 -40.71 -1.01 28.73
C ASP A 508 -39.42 -1.84 28.75
N ALA A 509 -39.47 -3.05 29.32
CA ALA A 509 -38.39 -4.02 29.28
C ALA A 509 -38.06 -4.48 27.84
N CYS A 510 -38.94 -4.20 26.88
CA CYS A 510 -38.78 -4.46 25.45
C CYS A 510 -38.42 -3.22 24.61
N ALA A 511 -38.05 -2.10 25.23
CA ALA A 511 -37.59 -0.92 24.49
C ALA A 511 -36.34 -1.26 23.65
N ILE A 512 -36.24 -0.68 22.46
CA ILE A 512 -35.08 -0.84 21.55
C ILE A 512 -34.08 0.30 21.75
N SER A 513 -32.80 0.07 21.42
CA SER A 513 -31.72 1.06 21.58
C SER A 513 -31.85 2.28 20.68
N SER A 514 -32.51 2.13 19.52
CA SER A 514 -32.84 3.24 18.62
C SER A 514 -34.04 2.91 17.75
N ASN A 515 -34.80 3.94 17.37
CA ASN A 515 -35.95 3.80 16.46
C ASN A 515 -35.55 3.50 15.02
N LEU A 516 -34.32 3.81 14.61
CA LEU A 516 -33.86 3.54 13.26
C LEU A 516 -33.32 2.10 13.19
N VAL A 517 -34.16 1.20 12.67
CA VAL A 517 -33.89 -0.26 12.64
C VAL A 517 -33.59 -0.70 11.22
N TYR A 518 -32.37 -1.20 10.98
CA TYR A 518 -31.90 -1.58 9.64
C TYR A 518 -32.13 -3.05 9.30
N SER A 519 -31.98 -3.95 10.27
CA SER A 519 -32.11 -5.40 10.04
C SER A 519 -32.69 -6.09 11.28
N ILE A 520 -33.46 -7.14 11.05
CA ILE A 520 -34.03 -8.01 12.09
C ILE A 520 -33.81 -9.46 11.64
N LEU A 521 -33.33 -10.31 12.55
CA LEU A 521 -33.00 -11.71 12.31
C LEU A 521 -33.50 -12.57 13.47
N GLU A 522 -34.24 -13.64 13.21
CA GLU A 522 -34.47 -14.70 14.20
C GLU A 522 -33.39 -15.76 14.04
N ASP A 523 -32.70 -16.10 15.12
CA ASP A 523 -31.70 -17.16 15.12
C ASP A 523 -32.32 -18.56 15.34
N ARG A 524 -31.51 -19.61 15.20
CA ARG A 524 -31.97 -21.00 15.40
C ARG A 524 -32.46 -21.33 16.81
N ASP A 525 -32.08 -20.54 17.82
CA ASP A 525 -32.55 -20.69 19.19
C ASP A 525 -33.87 -19.93 19.45
N GLY A 526 -34.38 -19.22 18.44
CA GLY A 526 -35.61 -18.44 18.50
C GLY A 526 -35.43 -17.06 19.13
N LEU A 527 -34.19 -16.58 19.32
CA LEU A 527 -33.92 -15.21 19.74
C LEU A 527 -34.02 -14.26 18.54
N VAL A 528 -34.52 -13.05 18.77
CA VAL A 528 -34.65 -12.06 17.69
C VAL A 528 -33.61 -10.96 17.86
N TRP A 529 -32.63 -10.94 16.96
CA TRP A 529 -31.56 -9.96 16.88
C TRP A 529 -31.98 -8.78 16.02
N ILE A 530 -31.62 -7.57 16.44
CA ILE A 530 -32.06 -6.32 15.84
C ILE A 530 -30.85 -5.39 15.69
N ALA A 531 -30.57 -4.96 14.46
CA ALA A 531 -29.54 -3.97 14.17
C ALA A 531 -30.16 -2.57 14.14
N THR A 532 -29.60 -1.67 14.95
CA THR A 532 -30.07 -0.29 15.10
C THR A 532 -28.93 0.71 14.89
N LEU A 533 -29.28 1.99 14.75
CA LEU A 533 -28.31 3.10 14.69
C LEU A 533 -27.42 3.21 15.95
N ASN A 534 -27.89 2.75 17.11
CA ASN A 534 -27.20 2.90 18.40
C ASN A 534 -26.82 1.54 19.03
N GLY A 535 -26.45 0.57 18.19
CA GLY A 535 -26.00 -0.76 18.61
C GLY A 535 -26.93 -1.87 18.17
N MET A 536 -26.69 -3.06 18.71
CA MET A 536 -27.42 -4.28 18.42
C MET A 536 -28.27 -4.67 19.63
N ASP A 537 -29.53 -5.01 19.40
CA ASP A 537 -30.43 -5.52 20.42
C ASP A 537 -30.74 -7.02 20.22
N CYS A 538 -31.08 -7.72 21.30
CA CYS A 538 -31.53 -9.10 21.26
C CYS A 538 -32.78 -9.27 22.12
N TYR A 539 -33.90 -9.60 21.48
CA TYR A 539 -35.16 -9.88 22.14
C TYR A 539 -35.22 -11.35 22.56
N LEU A 540 -35.45 -11.58 23.85
CA LEU A 540 -35.61 -12.88 24.47
C LEU A 540 -37.11 -13.17 24.61
N PRO A 541 -37.74 -13.99 23.73
CA PRO A 541 -39.19 -14.12 23.72
C PRO A 541 -39.77 -14.75 24.98
N GLN A 542 -39.01 -15.64 25.63
CA GLN A 542 -39.43 -16.33 26.86
C GLN A 542 -39.43 -15.40 28.07
N GLU A 543 -38.49 -14.45 28.13
CA GLU A 543 -38.39 -13.46 29.21
C GLU A 543 -39.19 -12.19 28.93
N ASN A 544 -39.63 -11.99 27.68
CA ASN A 544 -40.18 -10.75 27.18
C ASN A 544 -39.30 -9.55 27.56
N ARG A 545 -38.02 -9.62 27.21
CA ARG A 545 -36.97 -8.67 27.57
C ARG A 545 -36.04 -8.40 26.39
N MET A 546 -35.54 -7.17 26.30
CA MET A 546 -34.51 -6.75 25.35
C MET A 546 -33.12 -6.70 26.02
N LEU A 547 -32.11 -7.26 25.36
CA LEU A 547 -30.69 -7.07 25.68
C LEU A 547 -30.08 -6.06 24.72
N HIS A 548 -29.13 -5.25 25.20
CA HIS A 548 -28.49 -4.19 24.42
C HIS A 548 -26.98 -4.39 24.37
N TYR A 549 -26.42 -4.30 23.17
CA TYR A 549 -24.99 -4.36 22.89
C TYR A 549 -24.56 -3.08 22.18
N SER A 550 -23.59 -2.37 22.75
CA SER A 550 -23.05 -1.13 22.21
C SER A 550 -21.53 -1.13 22.22
N HIS A 551 -20.94 -0.27 21.39
CA HIS A 551 -19.52 0.05 21.41
C HIS A 551 -19.17 0.79 22.70
N GLN A 552 -18.05 0.40 23.34
CA GLN A 552 -17.50 1.07 24.51
C GLN A 552 -16.02 1.39 24.28
N ASP A 553 -15.69 2.68 24.25
CA ASP A 553 -14.31 3.14 24.09
C ASP A 553 -13.38 2.49 25.12
N ARG A 554 -12.24 1.94 24.65
CA ARG A 554 -11.19 1.31 25.46
C ARG A 554 -11.57 -0.01 26.15
N LYS A 555 -12.72 -0.60 25.82
CA LYS A 555 -13.11 -1.92 26.33
C LYS A 555 -13.04 -2.96 25.22
N GLU A 556 -12.19 -3.96 25.44
CA GLU A 556 -12.15 -5.15 24.59
C GLU A 556 -13.48 -5.92 24.71
N ASN A 557 -13.79 -6.75 23.70
CA ASN A 557 -15.03 -7.54 23.66
C ASN A 557 -16.32 -6.69 23.62
N THR A 558 -16.36 -5.67 22.75
CA THR A 558 -17.57 -4.91 22.41
C THR A 558 -17.69 -4.75 20.89
N LEU A 559 -18.84 -4.25 20.40
CA LEU A 559 -19.00 -3.92 18.97
C LEU A 559 -17.91 -2.94 18.52
N CYS A 560 -17.43 -3.05 17.29
CA CYS A 560 -16.46 -2.09 16.73
C CYS A 560 -17.08 -0.71 16.43
N ASP A 561 -18.40 -0.62 16.32
CA ASP A 561 -19.17 0.61 16.11
C ASP A 561 -20.64 0.41 16.48
N ASN A 562 -21.31 1.49 16.88
CA ASN A 562 -22.73 1.51 17.22
C ASN A 562 -23.64 1.50 16.00
N PHE A 563 -23.17 2.01 14.85
CA PHE A 563 -23.98 2.02 13.65
C PHE A 563 -24.01 0.62 13.03
N THR A 564 -24.94 -0.22 13.51
CA THR A 564 -25.17 -1.57 13.01
C THR A 564 -26.20 -1.58 11.89
N ILE A 565 -25.92 -2.32 10.83
CA ILE A 565 -26.63 -2.24 9.55
C ILE A 565 -27.24 -3.59 9.18
N SER A 566 -26.46 -4.65 9.24
CA SER A 566 -26.86 -5.98 8.76
C SER A 566 -26.55 -7.07 9.77
N LEU A 567 -27.32 -8.16 9.71
CA LEU A 567 -27.24 -9.30 10.60
C LEU A 567 -27.28 -10.60 9.79
N CYS A 568 -26.44 -11.56 10.16
CA CYS A 568 -26.45 -12.91 9.59
C CYS A 568 -26.06 -13.93 10.68
N GLU A 569 -26.78 -15.04 10.79
CA GLU A 569 -26.37 -16.18 11.61
C GLU A 569 -25.62 -17.16 10.73
N ASP A 570 -24.40 -17.52 11.13
CA ASP A 570 -23.62 -18.52 10.40
C ASP A 570 -24.01 -19.96 10.76
N TYR A 571 -23.39 -20.95 10.09
CA TYR A 571 -23.66 -22.35 10.40
C TYR A 571 -23.31 -22.78 11.82
N ASN A 572 -22.32 -22.14 12.46
CA ASN A 572 -21.91 -22.43 13.84
C ASN A 572 -22.85 -21.81 14.88
N GLY A 573 -23.78 -20.95 14.44
CA GLY A 573 -24.72 -20.20 15.27
C GLY A 573 -24.17 -18.84 15.70
N ASP A 574 -23.00 -18.41 15.24
CA ASP A 574 -22.48 -17.10 15.60
C ASP A 574 -23.22 -15.99 14.83
N ILE A 575 -23.38 -14.84 15.48
CA ILE A 575 -24.06 -13.70 14.89
C ILE A 575 -23.04 -12.74 14.29
N TRP A 576 -23.14 -12.53 12.99
CA TRP A 576 -22.32 -11.59 12.23
C TRP A 576 -23.06 -10.28 12.05
N VAL A 577 -22.37 -9.17 12.33
CA VAL A 577 -22.95 -7.84 12.40
C VAL A 577 -22.14 -6.89 11.52
N GLY A 578 -22.73 -6.41 10.43
CA GLY A 578 -22.13 -5.39 9.58
C GLY A 578 -22.33 -4.01 10.18
N THR A 579 -21.27 -3.20 10.21
CA THR A 579 -21.28 -1.82 10.73
C THR A 579 -20.73 -0.82 9.71
N SER A 580 -20.63 0.45 10.11
CA SER A 580 -19.97 1.48 9.30
C SER A 580 -18.44 1.43 9.36
N THR A 581 -17.86 0.63 10.28
CA THR A 581 -16.41 0.56 10.52
C THR A 581 -15.80 -0.84 10.37
N GLY A 582 -16.62 -1.88 10.19
CA GLY A 582 -16.18 -3.24 9.89
C GLY A 582 -17.30 -4.26 10.02
N VAL A 583 -16.91 -5.52 10.18
CA VAL A 583 -17.85 -6.61 10.50
C VAL A 583 -17.48 -7.24 11.82
N ASN A 584 -18.44 -7.34 12.75
CA ASN A 584 -18.26 -8.04 14.01
C ASN A 584 -18.74 -9.49 13.87
N ARG A 585 -18.07 -10.39 14.58
CA ARG A 585 -18.54 -11.74 14.89
C ARG A 585 -18.80 -11.80 16.39
N PHE A 586 -20.04 -12.10 16.76
CA PHE A 586 -20.45 -12.40 18.12
C PHE A 586 -20.54 -13.91 18.31
N ASN A 587 -19.57 -14.49 19.01
CA ASN A 587 -19.59 -15.88 19.41
C ASN A 587 -20.59 -16.06 20.56
N LYS A 588 -21.70 -16.74 20.29
CA LYS A 588 -22.78 -16.93 21.28
C LYS A 588 -22.39 -17.81 22.46
N LYS A 589 -21.47 -18.76 22.26
CA LYS A 589 -21.04 -19.70 23.31
C LYS A 589 -20.22 -19.00 24.39
N ASP A 590 -19.28 -18.17 23.95
CA ASP A 590 -18.34 -17.49 24.83
C ASP A 590 -18.77 -16.05 25.16
N SER A 591 -19.79 -15.52 24.46
CA SER A 591 -20.22 -14.11 24.51
C SER A 591 -19.07 -13.15 24.18
N VAL A 592 -18.33 -13.46 23.10
CA VAL A 592 -17.16 -12.70 22.66
C VAL A 592 -17.37 -12.06 21.28
N PHE A 593 -17.10 -10.76 21.18
CA PHE A 593 -16.99 -9.96 19.98
C PHE A 593 -15.55 -9.96 19.46
N THR A 594 -15.42 -10.27 18.18
CA THR A 594 -14.22 -10.03 17.36
C THR A 594 -14.66 -9.27 16.11
N TYR A 595 -13.75 -8.58 15.42
CA TYR A 595 -14.12 -7.87 14.21
C TYR A 595 -13.03 -7.89 13.14
N TYR A 596 -13.45 -7.71 11.89
CA TYR A 596 -12.59 -7.57 10.73
C TYR A 596 -12.79 -6.18 10.10
N SER A 597 -11.72 -5.66 9.53
CA SER A 597 -11.63 -4.33 8.92
C SER A 597 -10.84 -4.40 7.60
N MET A 598 -10.62 -3.24 6.95
CA MET A 598 -9.73 -3.15 5.79
C MET A 598 -8.31 -3.66 6.06
N LYS A 599 -7.84 -3.61 7.32
CA LYS A 599 -6.53 -4.16 7.69
C LYS A 599 -6.45 -5.68 7.53
N ASP A 600 -7.59 -6.34 7.58
CA ASP A 600 -7.74 -7.80 7.54
C ASP A 600 -8.06 -8.31 6.13
N GLY A 601 -8.19 -7.41 5.14
CA GLY A 601 -8.42 -7.74 3.73
C GLY A 601 -9.79 -7.33 3.17
N LEU A 602 -10.66 -6.71 3.98
CA LEU A 602 -11.91 -6.12 3.46
C LEU A 602 -11.60 -4.96 2.50
N PRO A 603 -12.35 -4.79 1.40
CA PRO A 603 -12.09 -3.71 0.46
C PRO A 603 -12.73 -2.38 0.89
N SER A 604 -13.69 -2.42 1.83
CA SER A 604 -14.21 -1.26 2.56
C SER A 604 -14.67 -1.68 3.97
N ASN A 605 -14.65 -0.72 4.90
CA ASN A 605 -15.14 -0.89 6.27
C ASN A 605 -16.67 -0.79 6.38
N ILE A 606 -17.35 -0.19 5.39
CA ILE A 606 -18.80 -0.05 5.41
C ILE A 606 -19.41 -1.35 4.89
N ILE A 607 -20.21 -2.03 5.71
CA ILE A 607 -20.83 -3.32 5.38
C ILE A 607 -22.34 -3.15 5.25
N TYR A 608 -22.84 -3.28 4.03
CA TYR A 608 -24.26 -3.08 3.71
C TYR A 608 -25.13 -4.30 4.00
N ASP A 609 -24.64 -5.50 3.69
CA ASP A 609 -25.34 -6.75 3.96
C ASP A 609 -24.39 -7.94 4.02
N ILE A 610 -24.88 -9.01 4.66
CA ILE A 610 -24.13 -10.25 4.91
C ILE A 610 -25.00 -11.45 4.57
N ILE A 611 -24.48 -12.40 3.80
CA ILE A 611 -25.14 -13.68 3.53
C ILE A 611 -24.17 -14.85 3.70
N GLU A 612 -24.67 -16.01 4.16
CA GLU A 612 -23.93 -17.27 4.15
C GLU A 612 -24.25 -18.05 2.86
N ASP A 613 -23.22 -18.47 2.13
CA ASP A 613 -23.41 -19.37 1.00
C ASP A 613 -23.58 -20.85 1.41
N LYS A 614 -23.97 -21.70 0.46
CA LYS A 614 -24.11 -23.15 0.72
C LYS A 614 -22.81 -23.85 1.11
N ASN A 615 -21.66 -23.24 0.80
CA ASN A 615 -20.33 -23.72 1.15
C ASN A 615 -19.84 -23.25 2.52
N ARG A 616 -20.67 -22.51 3.28
CA ARG A 616 -20.37 -21.93 4.59
C ARG A 616 -19.34 -20.80 4.54
N ASN A 617 -19.22 -20.12 3.41
CA ASN A 617 -18.50 -18.86 3.34
C ASN A 617 -19.48 -17.71 3.56
N LEU A 618 -18.99 -16.63 4.17
CA LEU A 618 -19.76 -15.41 4.35
C LEU A 618 -19.41 -14.41 3.26
N TRP A 619 -20.42 -13.83 2.64
CA TRP A 619 -20.28 -12.79 1.63
C TRP A 619 -20.73 -11.46 2.19
N PHE A 620 -19.93 -10.42 1.97
CA PHE A 620 -20.14 -9.07 2.45
C PHE A 620 -20.24 -8.11 1.26
N SER A 621 -21.39 -7.46 1.09
CA SER A 621 -21.51 -6.31 0.20
C SER A 621 -21.00 -5.07 0.90
N THR A 622 -20.01 -4.39 0.32
CA THR A 622 -19.29 -3.30 1.00
C THR A 622 -19.46 -1.96 0.28
N GLY A 623 -18.99 -0.89 0.90
CA GLY A 623 -18.90 0.43 0.27
C GLY A 623 -17.95 0.52 -0.93
N ASN A 624 -17.07 -0.47 -1.15
CA ASN A 624 -16.17 -0.50 -2.30
C ASN A 624 -15.78 -1.95 -2.65
N GLY A 625 -16.61 -2.65 -3.40
CA GLY A 625 -16.40 -4.04 -3.83
C GLY A 625 -17.13 -5.06 -2.97
N LEU A 626 -16.90 -6.34 -3.27
CA LEU A 626 -17.48 -7.48 -2.60
C LEU A 626 -16.40 -8.24 -1.85
N ALA A 627 -16.69 -8.80 -0.68
CA ALA A 627 -15.76 -9.64 0.05
C ALA A 627 -16.37 -10.98 0.41
N MET A 628 -15.54 -12.02 0.48
CA MET A 628 -15.89 -13.36 0.91
C MET A 628 -14.92 -13.81 1.99
N LEU A 629 -15.45 -14.22 3.14
CA LEU A 629 -14.69 -14.83 4.22
C LEU A 629 -14.85 -16.34 4.16
N ASN A 630 -13.74 -17.04 3.96
CA ASN A 630 -13.69 -18.46 4.19
C ASN A 630 -13.55 -18.71 5.70
N VAL A 631 -14.64 -19.09 6.35
CA VAL A 631 -14.69 -19.25 7.82
C VAL A 631 -13.73 -20.35 8.32
N LYS A 632 -13.42 -21.36 7.50
CA LYS A 632 -12.50 -22.46 7.87
C LYS A 632 -11.04 -22.02 7.86
N LYS A 633 -10.64 -21.23 6.86
CA LYS A 633 -9.27 -20.73 6.71
C LYS A 633 -9.04 -19.40 7.42
N ASN A 634 -10.11 -18.71 7.80
CA ASN A 634 -10.08 -17.34 8.30
C ASN A 634 -9.41 -16.36 7.32
N GLU A 635 -9.73 -16.50 6.03
CA GLU A 635 -9.14 -15.70 4.95
C GLU A 635 -10.24 -14.89 4.24
N ILE A 636 -9.99 -13.58 4.08
CA ILE A 636 -10.87 -12.68 3.33
C ILE A 636 -10.34 -12.53 1.91
N LYS A 637 -11.23 -12.77 0.95
CA LYS A 637 -11.01 -12.55 -0.48
C LYS A 637 -11.89 -11.41 -0.96
N SER A 638 -11.30 -10.41 -1.61
CA SER A 638 -12.02 -9.25 -2.11
C SER A 638 -12.07 -9.22 -3.64
N TYR A 639 -13.20 -8.75 -4.16
CA TYR A 639 -13.53 -8.62 -5.57
C TYR A 639 -13.84 -7.16 -5.88
N SER A 640 -13.34 -6.68 -7.03
CA SER A 640 -13.46 -5.28 -7.48
C SER A 640 -14.18 -5.18 -8.83
N VAL A 641 -14.45 -3.96 -9.28
CA VAL A 641 -15.06 -3.68 -10.61
C VAL A 641 -14.27 -4.34 -11.75
N ASN A 642 -12.94 -4.32 -11.66
CA ASN A 642 -12.04 -4.94 -12.65
C ASN A 642 -12.17 -6.48 -12.73
N GLU A 643 -12.84 -7.11 -11.77
CA GLU A 643 -13.12 -8.55 -11.80
C GLU A 643 -14.53 -8.86 -12.33
N GLY A 644 -15.29 -7.83 -12.74
CA GLY A 644 -16.61 -7.96 -13.35
C GLY A 644 -17.78 -7.57 -12.45
N LEU A 645 -17.58 -6.79 -11.39
CA LEU A 645 -18.69 -6.26 -10.57
C LEU A 645 -19.41 -5.10 -11.28
N GLN A 646 -20.70 -4.91 -10.99
CA GLN A 646 -21.54 -3.84 -11.57
C GLN A 646 -21.03 -2.42 -11.32
N GLY A 647 -20.33 -2.20 -10.22
CA GLY A 647 -19.85 -0.90 -9.75
C GLY A 647 -19.08 -1.05 -8.44
N GLY A 648 -18.45 0.05 -7.99
CA GLY A 648 -17.67 0.05 -6.74
C GLY A 648 -18.57 -0.12 -5.52
N GLU A 649 -19.69 0.59 -5.47
CA GLU A 649 -20.55 0.62 -4.29
C GLU A 649 -21.78 -0.29 -4.43
N PHE A 650 -22.01 -1.11 -3.39
CA PHE A 650 -23.23 -1.91 -3.24
C PHE A 650 -24.30 -1.16 -2.44
N ASN A 651 -25.50 -1.72 -2.33
CA ASN A 651 -26.60 -1.06 -1.61
C ASN A 651 -27.19 -1.91 -0.48
N LEU A 652 -27.80 -1.22 0.48
CA LEU A 652 -28.48 -1.81 1.63
C LEU A 652 -29.63 -2.73 1.17
N LYS A 653 -29.66 -3.97 1.66
CA LYS A 653 -30.75 -4.95 1.44
C LYS A 653 -31.02 -5.32 -0.02
N ALA A 654 -30.11 -4.93 -0.92
CA ALA A 654 -30.12 -5.36 -2.32
C ALA A 654 -29.39 -6.70 -2.47
N VAL A 655 -29.74 -7.70 -1.65
CA VAL A 655 -29.11 -9.04 -1.69
C VAL A 655 -30.18 -10.12 -1.69
N TYR A 656 -29.96 -11.16 -2.48
CA TYR A 656 -30.84 -12.34 -2.53
C TYR A 656 -30.04 -13.59 -2.86
N GLN A 657 -30.41 -14.73 -2.26
CA GLN A 657 -29.88 -16.04 -2.61
C GLN A 657 -31.01 -16.96 -3.04
N ASP A 658 -30.89 -17.57 -4.22
CA ASP A 658 -31.90 -18.50 -4.74
C ASP A 658 -31.74 -19.91 -4.15
N GLU A 659 -32.73 -20.77 -4.41
CA GLU A 659 -32.74 -22.17 -3.97
C GLU A 659 -31.58 -23.00 -4.56
N LYS A 660 -31.01 -22.59 -5.69
CA LYS A 660 -29.87 -23.28 -6.33
C LYS A 660 -28.55 -22.91 -5.65
N GLY A 661 -28.48 -21.77 -4.98
CA GLY A 661 -27.27 -21.23 -4.33
C GLY A 661 -26.64 -20.07 -5.10
N THR A 662 -27.28 -19.60 -6.17
CA THR A 662 -26.89 -18.37 -6.87
C THR A 662 -27.16 -17.19 -5.95
N VAL A 663 -26.19 -16.29 -5.86
CA VAL A 663 -26.30 -15.07 -5.07
C VAL A 663 -26.41 -13.87 -6.00
N TYR A 664 -27.20 -12.89 -5.58
CA TYR A 664 -27.48 -11.66 -6.29
C TYR A 664 -27.15 -10.49 -5.39
N PHE A 665 -26.40 -9.51 -5.90
CA PHE A 665 -26.04 -8.29 -5.19
C PHE A 665 -26.31 -7.08 -6.07
N GLY A 666 -27.11 -6.14 -5.58
CA GLY A 666 -27.40 -4.86 -6.21
C GLY A 666 -26.58 -3.73 -5.62
N GLY A 667 -26.28 -2.73 -6.44
CA GLY A 667 -25.57 -1.54 -6.01
C GLY A 667 -26.09 -0.28 -6.66
N MET A 668 -25.19 0.70 -6.78
CA MET A 668 -25.53 2.01 -7.35
C MET A 668 -25.59 2.01 -8.88
N ASP A 669 -25.09 0.97 -9.55
CA ASP A 669 -24.87 0.94 -11.00
C ASP A 669 -25.30 -0.39 -11.67
N GLY A 670 -26.34 -1.02 -11.11
CA GLY A 670 -26.90 -2.29 -11.57
C GLY A 670 -26.84 -3.37 -10.49
N LEU A 671 -27.01 -4.63 -10.91
CA LEU A 671 -26.81 -5.79 -10.04
C LEU A 671 -25.94 -6.85 -10.70
N VAL A 672 -25.29 -7.65 -9.87
CA VAL A 672 -24.49 -8.79 -10.27
C VAL A 672 -25.07 -10.08 -9.70
N SER A 673 -25.03 -11.16 -10.47
CA SER A 673 -25.32 -12.51 -9.99
C SER A 673 -24.15 -13.47 -10.28
N PHE A 674 -24.00 -14.48 -9.42
CA PHE A 674 -23.02 -15.53 -9.63
C PHE A 674 -23.33 -16.73 -8.73
N HIS A 675 -22.81 -17.90 -9.10
CA HIS A 675 -22.76 -19.03 -8.19
C HIS A 675 -21.38 -19.02 -7.51
N PRO A 676 -21.26 -19.13 -6.17
CA PRO A 676 -19.96 -19.09 -5.49
C PRO A 676 -18.91 -20.06 -6.07
N ASP A 677 -19.33 -21.28 -6.45
CA ASP A 677 -18.45 -22.28 -7.09
C ASP A 677 -17.98 -21.92 -8.51
N SER A 678 -18.61 -20.95 -9.18
CA SER A 678 -18.21 -20.52 -10.52
C SER A 678 -17.02 -19.56 -10.49
N LEU A 679 -16.69 -19.01 -9.33
CA LEU A 679 -15.58 -18.08 -9.12
C LEU A 679 -14.27 -18.84 -8.90
N GLN A 680 -13.64 -19.24 -10.00
CA GLN A 680 -12.36 -19.93 -9.95
C GLN A 680 -11.19 -18.95 -9.69
N ASP A 681 -10.17 -19.46 -8.99
CA ASP A 681 -8.95 -18.72 -8.71
C ASP A 681 -8.00 -18.74 -9.91
N ASN A 682 -7.20 -17.68 -10.05
CA ASN A 682 -6.04 -17.68 -10.93
C ASN A 682 -5.05 -18.76 -10.46
N ASN A 683 -4.84 -19.79 -11.30
CA ASN A 683 -3.91 -20.88 -11.03
C ASN A 683 -2.53 -20.66 -11.63
N PHE A 684 -2.30 -19.54 -12.32
CA PHE A 684 -0.99 -19.19 -12.87
C PHE A 684 0.01 -18.91 -11.73
N ILE A 685 1.16 -19.59 -11.76
CA ILE A 685 2.27 -19.35 -10.83
C ILE A 685 3.26 -18.41 -11.53
N PRO A 686 3.39 -17.15 -11.09
CA PRO A 686 4.19 -16.17 -11.80
C PRO A 686 5.68 -16.41 -11.57
N PRO A 687 6.52 -16.28 -12.61
CA PRO A 687 7.95 -16.16 -12.41
C PRO A 687 8.22 -14.86 -11.65
N VAL A 688 9.13 -14.94 -10.67
CA VAL A 688 9.57 -13.78 -9.89
C VAL A 688 10.91 -13.35 -10.44
N VAL A 689 11.06 -12.08 -10.76
CA VAL A 689 12.28 -11.52 -11.34
C VAL A 689 12.78 -10.36 -10.48
N ILE A 690 14.09 -10.18 -10.42
CA ILE A 690 14.69 -8.97 -9.84
C ILE A 690 14.77 -7.96 -10.99
N THR A 691 14.04 -6.86 -10.88
CA THR A 691 13.86 -5.90 -11.97
C THR A 691 14.91 -4.81 -11.98
N SER A 692 15.37 -4.38 -10.79
CA SER A 692 16.44 -3.38 -10.69
C SER A 692 17.26 -3.52 -9.42
N PHE A 693 18.51 -3.08 -9.52
CA PHE A 693 19.43 -2.93 -8.41
C PHE A 693 20.02 -1.52 -8.44
N GLU A 694 19.60 -0.67 -7.53
CA GLU A 694 20.08 0.70 -7.41
C GLU A 694 21.03 0.81 -6.23
N LYS A 695 22.29 1.18 -6.46
CA LYS A 695 23.24 1.49 -5.38
C LYS A 695 23.42 3.00 -5.22
N GLU A 696 23.75 3.42 -4.02
CA GLU A 696 23.96 4.82 -3.68
C GLU A 696 25.38 5.04 -3.14
N ARG A 697 26.06 6.05 -3.70
CA ARG A 697 27.40 6.46 -3.30
C ARG A 697 27.51 7.97 -3.31
N GLY A 698 27.79 8.54 -2.13
CA GLY A 698 27.91 9.99 -1.94
C GLY A 698 26.68 10.78 -2.39
N GLY A 699 25.47 10.26 -2.15
CA GLY A 699 24.21 10.85 -2.59
C GLY A 699 23.87 10.68 -4.08
N GLN A 700 24.72 10.01 -4.87
CA GLN A 700 24.42 9.66 -6.26
C GLN A 700 23.92 8.22 -6.35
N LYS A 701 22.82 8.04 -7.06
CA LYS A 701 22.22 6.73 -7.36
C LYS A 701 22.74 6.19 -8.69
N GLN A 702 23.02 4.89 -8.73
CA GLN A 702 23.47 4.19 -9.92
C GLN A 702 22.75 2.84 -10.05
N ASN A 703 22.08 2.62 -11.18
CA ASN A 703 21.48 1.33 -11.52
C ASN A 703 22.55 0.37 -12.05
N LEU A 704 22.50 -0.88 -11.57
CA LEU A 704 23.33 -1.98 -12.02
C LEU A 704 22.47 -3.02 -12.75
N ASN A 705 23.09 -3.70 -13.73
CA ASN A 705 22.43 -4.79 -14.43
C ASN A 705 22.31 -6.02 -13.52
N VAL A 706 21.06 -6.44 -13.29
CA VAL A 706 20.61 -7.54 -12.43
C VAL A 706 20.81 -8.93 -13.03
N TYR A 707 21.07 -9.04 -14.34
CA TYR A 707 21.36 -10.30 -15.02
C TYR A 707 22.73 -10.91 -14.68
N ASN A 708 23.52 -10.22 -13.85
CA ASN A 708 24.72 -10.81 -13.26
C ASN A 708 24.36 -11.45 -11.92
N ASP A 709 24.51 -12.78 -11.82
CA ASP A 709 24.24 -13.54 -10.60
C ASP A 709 25.05 -13.06 -9.38
N LYS A 710 26.11 -12.29 -9.61
CA LYS A 710 27.02 -11.76 -8.60
C LYS A 710 27.20 -10.26 -8.75
N LEU A 711 26.89 -9.52 -7.69
CA LEU A 711 27.14 -8.09 -7.59
C LEU A 711 28.22 -7.82 -6.53
N GLU A 712 29.28 -7.13 -6.94
CA GLU A 712 30.32 -6.67 -6.02
C GLU A 712 30.11 -5.18 -5.69
N LEU A 713 29.95 -4.90 -4.40
CA LEU A 713 29.85 -3.57 -3.83
C LEU A 713 31.10 -3.24 -3.04
N THR A 714 31.40 -1.95 -2.94
CA THR A 714 32.49 -1.43 -2.12
C THR A 714 31.97 -0.84 -0.83
N TYR A 715 32.82 -0.69 0.19
CA TYR A 715 32.46 0.02 1.43
C TYR A 715 31.97 1.47 1.25
N LYS A 716 32.13 2.06 0.05
CA LYS A 716 31.62 3.40 -0.29
C LYS A 716 30.15 3.37 -0.73
N ASP A 717 29.66 2.21 -1.12
CA ASP A 717 28.28 1.97 -1.51
C ASP A 717 27.49 1.66 -0.23
N TYR A 718 27.13 2.70 0.53
CA TYR A 718 26.56 2.58 1.88
C TYR A 718 25.07 2.20 1.89
N SER A 719 24.41 2.27 0.74
CA SER A 719 22.97 2.09 0.59
C SER A 719 22.68 1.45 -0.77
N PHE A 720 21.73 0.52 -0.82
CA PHE A 720 21.21 -0.02 -2.07
C PHE A 720 19.76 -0.48 -1.95
N THR A 721 19.05 -0.49 -3.08
CA THR A 721 17.65 -0.90 -3.20
C THR A 721 17.55 -2.01 -4.24
N ILE A 722 16.85 -3.08 -3.88
CA ILE A 722 16.54 -4.20 -4.79
C ILE A 722 15.05 -4.15 -5.09
N SER A 723 14.70 -4.03 -6.38
CA SER A 723 13.32 -4.10 -6.86
C SER A 723 13.08 -5.45 -7.53
N TYR A 724 11.86 -5.97 -7.40
CA TYR A 724 11.49 -7.28 -7.92
C TYR A 724 10.00 -7.32 -8.29
N ALA A 725 9.62 -8.18 -9.23
CA ALA A 725 8.25 -8.31 -9.70
C ALA A 725 7.87 -9.78 -9.88
N ALA A 726 6.64 -10.13 -9.52
CA ALA A 726 5.98 -11.34 -9.95
C ALA A 726 5.25 -11.04 -11.26
N LEU A 727 5.67 -11.68 -12.37
CA LEU A 727 5.18 -11.39 -13.72
C LEU A 727 3.82 -12.06 -13.99
N ASP A 728 2.84 -11.74 -13.14
CA ASP A 728 1.42 -11.90 -13.40
C ASP A 728 0.83 -10.52 -13.62
N PHE A 729 0.40 -10.28 -14.86
CA PHE A 729 -0.09 -8.98 -15.26
C PHE A 729 -1.57 -8.78 -14.99
N THR A 730 -2.31 -9.74 -14.42
CA THR A 730 -3.76 -9.58 -14.20
C THR A 730 -4.07 -8.46 -13.20
N GLN A 731 -3.53 -8.54 -11.98
CA GLN A 731 -3.64 -7.48 -10.96
C GLN A 731 -2.35 -7.40 -10.14
N PRO A 732 -1.27 -6.83 -10.71
CA PRO A 732 0.06 -6.87 -10.09
C PRO A 732 0.09 -6.24 -8.69
N PHE A 733 -0.71 -5.21 -8.43
CA PHE A 733 -0.80 -4.55 -7.11
C PHE A 733 -1.39 -5.43 -5.98
N LYS A 734 -2.03 -6.57 -6.32
CA LYS A 734 -2.48 -7.59 -5.36
C LYS A 734 -1.43 -8.67 -5.08
N ASN A 735 -0.34 -8.74 -5.87
CA ASN A 735 0.72 -9.71 -5.67
C ASN A 735 1.43 -9.44 -4.34
N ARG A 736 1.67 -10.50 -3.56
CA ARG A 736 2.40 -10.42 -2.29
C ARG A 736 3.81 -10.96 -2.46
N TYR A 737 4.74 -10.48 -1.65
CA TYR A 737 6.14 -10.86 -1.69
C TYR A 737 6.67 -11.21 -0.32
N ALA A 738 7.63 -12.14 -0.31
CA ALA A 738 8.45 -12.43 0.84
C ALA A 738 9.91 -12.49 0.41
N TYR A 739 10.82 -12.00 1.25
CA TYR A 739 12.25 -12.05 0.98
C TYR A 739 13.04 -12.62 2.16
N LYS A 740 14.27 -13.07 1.88
CA LYS A 740 15.23 -13.60 2.84
C LYS A 740 16.63 -13.10 2.46
N MET A 741 17.46 -12.75 3.45
CA MET A 741 18.81 -12.20 3.23
C MET A 741 19.85 -13.01 4.01
N GLU A 742 20.32 -14.10 3.40
CA GLU A 742 21.32 -14.98 4.00
C GLU A 742 22.64 -14.21 4.21
N GLY A 743 23.31 -14.45 5.34
CA GLY A 743 24.47 -13.66 5.80
C GLY A 743 24.10 -12.48 6.70
N LEU A 744 22.82 -12.04 6.71
CA LEU A 744 22.28 -11.08 7.68
C LEU A 744 21.27 -11.73 8.63
N ARG A 745 20.21 -12.33 8.07
CA ARG A 745 19.19 -13.09 8.80
C ARG A 745 18.59 -14.18 7.93
N ASP A 746 18.55 -15.39 8.47
CA ASP A 746 18.16 -16.60 7.74
C ASP A 746 16.65 -16.92 7.84
N GLU A 747 15.80 -15.90 7.84
CA GLU A 747 14.34 -16.01 8.00
C GLU A 747 13.59 -15.28 6.87
N TRP A 748 12.39 -15.75 6.52
CA TRP A 748 11.53 -15.11 5.53
C TRP A 748 10.76 -13.94 6.14
N PHE A 749 10.78 -12.79 5.47
CA PHE A 749 10.04 -11.58 5.82
C PHE A 749 8.95 -11.32 4.78
N ASP A 750 7.68 -11.35 5.20
CA ASP A 750 6.55 -10.91 4.37
C ASP A 750 6.52 -9.38 4.31
N VAL A 751 6.53 -8.84 3.08
CA VAL A 751 6.50 -7.39 2.83
C VAL A 751 5.18 -6.92 2.22
N GLY A 752 4.16 -7.78 2.23
CA GLY A 752 2.87 -7.53 1.61
C GLY A 752 3.04 -7.33 0.11
N ASN A 753 2.40 -6.31 -0.45
CA ASN A 753 2.46 -5.98 -1.88
C ASN A 753 3.63 -5.06 -2.29
N ARG A 754 4.63 -4.91 -1.41
CA ARG A 754 5.80 -4.08 -1.69
C ARG A 754 6.79 -4.83 -2.58
N HIS A 755 7.09 -4.24 -3.73
CA HIS A 755 7.93 -4.80 -4.79
C HIS A 755 9.39 -4.30 -4.74
N PHE A 756 9.84 -3.77 -3.59
CA PHE A 756 11.23 -3.38 -3.37
C PHE A 756 11.64 -3.49 -1.89
N VAL A 757 12.93 -3.70 -1.64
CA VAL A 757 13.56 -3.67 -0.32
C VAL A 757 14.79 -2.77 -0.35
N HIS A 758 14.97 -1.99 0.72
CA HIS A 758 16.07 -1.06 0.87
C HIS A 758 17.01 -1.51 2.01
N PHE A 759 18.32 -1.50 1.76
CA PHE A 759 19.36 -1.87 2.71
C PHE A 759 20.36 -0.73 2.91
N THR A 760 20.79 -0.50 4.15
CA THR A 760 21.78 0.53 4.49
C THR A 760 22.85 -0.02 5.44
N ASN A 761 24.09 0.46 5.27
CA ASN A 761 25.24 0.22 6.13
C ASN A 761 25.49 -1.25 6.49
N LEU A 762 25.31 -2.15 5.51
CA LEU A 762 25.61 -3.57 5.71
C LEU A 762 27.13 -3.79 5.90
N PRO A 763 27.54 -4.62 6.88
CA PRO A 763 28.95 -4.98 7.05
C PRO A 763 29.57 -5.60 5.80
N SER A 764 30.89 -5.49 5.64
CA SER A 764 31.60 -6.21 4.58
C SER A 764 31.41 -7.72 4.75
N GLY A 765 31.04 -8.43 3.70
CA GLY A 765 30.67 -9.84 3.77
C GLY A 765 30.07 -10.36 2.48
N HIS A 766 29.64 -11.62 2.53
CA HIS A 766 28.91 -12.29 1.47
C HIS A 766 27.46 -12.45 1.91
N TYR A 767 26.53 -12.05 1.04
CA TYR A 767 25.11 -12.12 1.27
C TYR A 767 24.42 -12.76 0.07
N THR A 768 23.32 -13.46 0.33
CA THR A 768 22.46 -13.99 -0.73
C THR A 768 21.04 -13.49 -0.49
N PHE A 769 20.56 -12.69 -1.43
CA PHE A 769 19.18 -12.21 -1.44
C PHE A 769 18.29 -13.22 -2.15
N LEU A 770 17.20 -13.61 -1.51
CA LEU A 770 16.19 -14.54 -2.02
C LEU A 770 14.84 -13.85 -1.96
N VAL A 771 14.07 -13.92 -3.04
CA VAL A 771 12.71 -13.37 -3.09
C VAL A 771 11.75 -14.35 -3.73
N LYS A 772 10.54 -14.44 -3.19
CA LYS A 772 9.42 -15.15 -3.78
C LYS A 772 8.17 -14.26 -3.77
N GLY A 773 7.20 -14.59 -4.60
CA GLY A 773 6.00 -13.77 -4.77
C GLY A 773 4.78 -14.60 -5.17
N THR A 774 3.61 -13.97 -5.06
CA THR A 774 2.32 -14.57 -5.44
C THR A 774 1.76 -13.98 -6.72
N ASN A 775 0.76 -14.66 -7.29
CA ASN A 775 -0.19 -14.02 -8.20
C ASN A 775 -1.24 -13.18 -7.44
N ASN A 776 -2.21 -12.64 -8.17
CA ASN A 776 -3.27 -11.78 -7.61
C ASN A 776 -4.24 -12.49 -6.65
N ASP A 777 -4.32 -13.83 -6.69
CA ASP A 777 -5.19 -14.65 -5.83
C ASP A 777 -4.39 -15.35 -4.71
N GLY A 778 -3.11 -15.00 -4.51
CA GLY A 778 -2.29 -15.48 -3.39
C GLY A 778 -1.58 -16.82 -3.61
N ARG A 779 -1.47 -17.31 -4.85
CA ARG A 779 -0.66 -18.52 -5.16
C ARG A 779 0.83 -18.17 -5.17
N TRP A 780 1.59 -18.71 -4.22
CA TRP A 780 3.04 -18.53 -4.13
C TRP A 780 3.80 -19.30 -5.21
N ASN A 781 4.82 -18.65 -5.78
CA ASN A 781 5.92 -19.35 -6.42
C ASN A 781 6.93 -19.79 -5.35
N GLU A 782 7.02 -21.09 -5.09
CA GLU A 782 7.92 -21.63 -4.06
C GLU A 782 9.38 -21.76 -4.51
N LEU A 783 9.68 -21.50 -5.78
CA LEU A 783 11.05 -21.43 -6.29
C LEU A 783 11.52 -19.96 -6.20
N PRO A 784 12.37 -19.60 -5.21
CA PRO A 784 12.78 -18.22 -5.02
C PRO A 784 13.83 -17.80 -6.05
N THR A 785 13.80 -16.53 -6.39
CA THR A 785 14.81 -15.88 -7.24
C THR A 785 15.96 -15.40 -6.37
N LYS A 786 17.19 -15.67 -6.82
CA LYS A 786 18.42 -15.51 -6.05
C LYS A 786 19.32 -14.43 -6.64
N LEU A 787 19.97 -13.64 -5.78
CA LEU A 787 21.04 -12.70 -6.13
C LEU A 787 22.18 -12.74 -5.10
N ASP A 788 23.41 -13.04 -5.55
CA ASP A 788 24.59 -13.04 -4.66
C ASP A 788 25.22 -11.63 -4.61
N ILE A 789 25.39 -11.11 -3.39
CA ILE A 789 25.92 -9.76 -3.14
C ILE A 789 27.18 -9.88 -2.27
N ARG A 790 28.27 -9.27 -2.73
CA ARG A 790 29.54 -9.23 -2.00
C ARG A 790 29.92 -7.80 -1.68
N ILE A 791 30.08 -7.48 -0.40
CA ILE A 791 30.50 -6.15 0.06
C ILE A 791 31.97 -6.21 0.47
N LEU A 792 32.84 -5.54 -0.30
CA LEU A 792 34.28 -5.52 -0.07
C LEU A 792 34.66 -4.62 1.13
N PRO A 793 35.59 -5.06 1.99
CA PRO A 793 36.05 -4.26 3.13
C PRO A 793 36.84 -3.02 2.67
N PRO A 794 36.88 -1.96 3.50
CA PRO A 794 37.82 -0.86 3.31
C PRO A 794 39.28 -1.32 3.27
N TRP A 795 40.13 -0.60 2.53
CA TRP A 795 41.53 -0.97 2.38
C TRP A 795 42.32 -0.97 3.71
N TRP A 796 41.93 -0.15 4.69
CA TRP A 796 42.53 -0.11 6.03
C TRP A 796 42.19 -1.33 6.90
N LEU A 797 41.20 -2.13 6.49
CA LEU A 797 40.89 -3.44 7.09
C LEU A 797 41.44 -4.61 6.26
N SER A 798 42.26 -4.33 5.25
CA SER A 798 42.88 -5.38 4.44
C SER A 798 44.01 -6.11 5.19
N PRO A 799 44.31 -7.36 4.84
CA PRO A 799 45.46 -8.09 5.39
C PRO A 799 46.79 -7.32 5.24
N TYR A 800 46.95 -6.58 4.14
CA TYR A 800 48.13 -5.75 3.89
C TYR A 800 48.21 -4.53 4.81
N ALA A 801 47.06 -3.93 5.17
CA ALA A 801 47.01 -2.84 6.15
C ALA A 801 47.41 -3.36 7.54
N TYR A 802 46.89 -4.51 7.98
CA TYR A 802 47.31 -5.14 9.23
C TYR A 802 48.81 -5.47 9.25
N ALA A 803 49.36 -6.01 8.17
CA ALA A 803 50.81 -6.23 8.05
C ALA A 803 51.60 -4.91 8.16
N THR A 804 51.09 -3.84 7.56
CA THR A 804 51.68 -2.49 7.65
C THR A 804 51.60 -1.93 9.06
N TYR A 805 50.49 -2.12 9.78
CA TYR A 805 50.33 -1.69 11.18
C TYR A 805 51.31 -2.42 12.10
N VAL A 806 51.48 -3.73 11.91
CA VAL A 806 52.47 -4.53 12.65
C VAL A 806 53.89 -4.03 12.36
N LEU A 807 54.21 -3.76 11.08
CA LEU A 807 55.51 -3.22 10.69
C LEU A 807 55.77 -1.82 11.28
N LEU A 808 54.79 -0.92 11.22
CA LEU A 808 54.89 0.42 11.82
C LEU A 808 55.02 0.35 13.33
N GLY A 809 54.29 -0.55 14.00
CA GLY A 809 54.44 -0.84 15.42
C GLY A 809 55.84 -1.35 15.75
N PHE A 810 56.38 -2.27 14.97
CA PHE A 810 57.75 -2.77 15.13
C PHE A 810 58.80 -1.67 14.92
N LEU A 811 58.64 -0.84 13.89
CA LEU A 811 59.51 0.33 13.63
C LEU A 811 59.42 1.35 14.76
N LEU A 812 58.23 1.60 15.32
CA LEU A 812 58.02 2.48 16.46
C LEU A 812 58.74 1.94 17.70
N VAL A 813 58.60 0.65 18.01
CA VAL A 813 59.31 -0.01 19.11
C VAL A 813 60.83 0.10 18.89
N MET A 814 61.34 -0.19 17.69
CA MET A 814 62.76 0.00 17.37
C MET A 814 63.20 1.46 17.50
N GLY A 815 62.36 2.42 17.12
CA GLY A 815 62.59 3.86 17.28
C GLY A 815 62.71 4.25 18.76
N ILE A 816 61.77 3.79 19.59
CA ILE A 816 61.79 3.97 21.05
C ILE A 816 63.03 3.32 21.65
N MET A 817 63.40 2.10 21.24
CA MET A 817 64.62 1.43 21.69
C MET A 817 65.88 2.22 21.31
N ARG A 818 65.96 2.76 20.10
CA ARG A 818 67.09 3.61 19.67
C ARG A 818 67.15 4.93 20.45
N LEU A 819 66.02 5.54 20.74
CA LEU A 819 65.95 6.75 21.57
C LEU A 819 66.37 6.45 23.01
N ARG A 820 65.92 5.32 23.58
CA ARG A 820 66.36 4.84 24.89
C ARG A 820 67.86 4.57 24.95
N LEU A 821 68.43 3.93 23.92
CA LEU A 821 69.87 3.71 23.79
C LEU A 821 70.67 5.02 23.67
N ARG A 822 70.11 6.04 22.99
CA ARG A 822 70.69 7.38 22.93
C ARG A 822 70.65 8.09 24.28
N ASN A 823 69.53 8.00 25.00
CA ASN A 823 69.40 8.58 26.34
C ASN A 823 70.36 7.91 27.33
N LEU A 824 70.48 6.58 27.30
CA LEU A 824 71.46 5.83 28.11
C LEU A 824 72.91 6.24 27.82
N LYS A 825 73.27 6.46 26.55
CA LYS A 825 74.60 6.97 26.18
C LYS A 825 74.84 8.40 26.65
N ARG A 826 73.79 9.24 26.69
CA ARG A 826 73.84 10.63 27.15
C ARG A 826 74.02 10.70 28.67
N GLU A 827 73.28 9.88 29.41
CA GLU A 827 73.42 9.71 30.86
C GLU A 827 74.81 9.19 31.24
N LYS A 828 75.36 8.23 30.49
CA LYS A 828 76.72 7.73 30.73
C LYS A 828 77.80 8.82 30.63
N ARG A 829 77.69 9.75 29.68
CA ARG A 829 78.63 10.89 29.55
C ARG A 829 78.51 11.86 30.73
N ILE A 830 77.29 12.17 31.15
CA ILE A 830 77.03 13.04 32.31
C ILE A 830 77.56 12.40 33.61
N LEU A 831 77.50 11.07 33.71
CA LEU A 831 78.01 10.31 34.84
C LEU A 831 79.55 10.31 34.91
N GLU A 832 80.23 10.18 33.77
CA GLU A 832 81.71 10.20 33.70
C GLU A 832 82.30 11.57 34.08
N GLU A 833 81.61 12.67 33.74
CA GLU A 833 82.00 14.03 34.14
C GLU A 833 81.78 14.26 35.65
N GLY A 834 80.66 13.76 36.22
CA GLY A 834 80.36 13.88 37.65
C GLY A 834 81.22 13.02 38.58
N ILE A 835 81.78 11.90 38.09
CA ILE A 835 82.70 11.03 38.86
C ILE A 835 84.03 11.74 39.15
N ARG A 836 84.47 12.67 38.29
CA ARG A 836 85.76 13.37 38.46
C ARG A 836 85.72 14.44 39.55
N GLU A 837 84.57 15.06 39.77
CA GLU A 837 84.37 16.07 40.83
C GLU A 837 84.17 15.42 42.20
N ARG A 838 83.46 14.28 42.26
CA ARG A 838 83.22 13.51 43.50
C ARG A 838 84.45 12.79 44.07
N THR A 839 85.52 12.61 43.29
CA THR A 839 86.76 11.95 43.76
C THR A 839 87.54 12.82 44.78
N LYS A 840 87.24 14.12 44.92
CA LYS A 840 87.92 15.04 45.85
C LYS A 840 87.22 15.24 47.20
N GLU A 841 85.92 14.96 47.30
CA GLU A 841 85.15 15.12 48.56
C GLU A 841 85.03 13.82 49.39
N ILE A 842 85.31 12.66 48.78
CA ILE A 842 85.15 11.32 49.38
C ILE A 842 86.22 10.97 50.44
N ALA A 843 87.19 11.84 50.71
CA ALA A 843 88.17 11.64 51.80
C ALA A 843 87.62 11.96 53.21
N LEU A 844 86.42 12.56 53.35
CA LEU A 844 85.95 13.08 54.65
C LEU A 844 84.57 12.61 55.14
N GLN A 845 83.92 11.64 54.49
CA GLN A 845 82.61 11.13 54.96
C GLN A 845 82.55 9.62 55.05
N LYS A 846 83.60 9.05 55.64
CA LYS A 846 83.67 7.68 56.13
C LYS A 846 82.83 7.55 57.41
N GLU A 847 81.51 7.72 57.33
CA GLU A 847 80.59 7.40 58.43
C GLU A 847 79.12 7.35 57.97
N ARG A 848 78.81 6.40 57.07
CA ARG A 848 77.47 5.80 56.85
C ARG A 848 77.54 4.75 55.73
N VAL A 849 77.78 3.49 56.09
CA VAL A 849 77.84 2.33 55.18
C VAL A 849 76.91 1.23 55.67
N GLU A 850 75.61 1.49 55.84
CA GLU A 850 74.67 0.42 56.16
C GLU A 850 73.32 0.47 55.43
N GLU A 851 73.14 1.32 54.41
CA GLU A 851 71.88 1.36 53.65
C GLU A 851 72.12 1.35 52.14
N SER A 852 72.38 0.17 51.58
CA SER A 852 72.27 -0.04 50.13
C SER A 852 71.74 -1.41 49.71
N GLU A 853 70.84 -2.02 50.48
CA GLU A 853 69.98 -3.11 49.98
C GLU A 853 68.62 -2.62 49.45
N GLU A 854 68.38 -1.30 49.41
CA GLU A 854 67.08 -0.75 48.97
C GLU A 854 66.87 -0.65 47.45
N LYS A 855 67.87 -0.96 46.61
CA LYS A 855 67.74 -0.82 45.15
C LYS A 855 67.28 -2.07 44.41
N LEU A 856 66.86 -3.12 45.12
CA LEU A 856 66.23 -4.30 44.54
C LEU A 856 64.68 -4.25 44.57
N LYS A 857 64.08 -3.23 45.19
CA LYS A 857 62.61 -3.10 45.34
C LYS A 857 61.87 -2.29 44.27
N SER A 858 62.53 -1.62 43.32
CA SER A 858 61.82 -0.70 42.39
C SER A 858 61.51 -1.27 41.00
N THR A 859 61.55 -2.60 40.79
CA THR A 859 61.16 -3.23 39.51
C THR A 859 59.81 -3.99 39.59
N ILE A 860 59.12 -3.93 40.74
CA ILE A 860 57.78 -4.52 40.93
C ILE A 860 56.77 -3.39 41.20
N SER A 861 56.56 -2.50 40.22
CA SER A 861 55.63 -1.35 40.35
C SER A 861 54.84 -1.06 39.07
N SER A 862 54.45 -2.10 38.30
CA SER A 862 53.65 -1.93 37.08
C SER A 862 52.38 -2.80 37.03
N LEU A 863 51.82 -3.14 38.19
CA LEU A 863 50.49 -3.73 38.32
C LEU A 863 49.64 -2.76 39.15
N ASN A 864 48.64 -2.12 38.54
CA ASN A 864 47.74 -1.16 39.19
C ASN A 864 46.55 -1.84 39.93
N ASP A 865 46.72 -3.09 40.34
CA ASP A 865 45.70 -3.82 41.10
C ASP A 865 46.07 -3.75 42.61
N LEU A 866 45.09 -3.44 43.47
CA LEU A 866 45.26 -3.47 44.93
C LEU A 866 45.23 -4.93 45.40
N VAL A 867 46.24 -5.36 46.15
CA VAL A 867 46.31 -6.74 46.67
C VAL A 867 46.34 -6.74 48.19
N PHE A 868 45.35 -7.41 48.79
CA PHE A 868 45.29 -7.65 50.22
C PHE A 868 45.48 -9.14 50.51
N VAL A 869 46.21 -9.45 51.57
CA VAL A 869 46.39 -10.83 52.06
C VAL A 869 45.97 -10.88 53.51
N LEU A 870 45.02 -11.77 53.80
CA LEU A 870 44.52 -12.02 55.14
C LEU A 870 44.87 -13.43 55.57
N ASP A 871 45.12 -13.66 56.86
CA ASP A 871 45.24 -15.01 57.40
C ASP A 871 43.89 -15.71 57.56
N ARG A 872 43.92 -16.96 58.05
CA ARG A 872 42.72 -17.78 58.30
C ARG A 872 41.74 -17.16 59.30
N ASP A 873 42.23 -16.26 60.16
CA ASP A 873 41.47 -15.64 61.24
C ASP A 873 40.98 -14.24 60.82
N GLY A 874 41.12 -13.86 59.54
CA GLY A 874 40.59 -12.62 58.99
C GLY A 874 41.44 -11.38 59.26
N ILE A 875 42.69 -11.56 59.68
CA ILE A 875 43.60 -10.45 60.01
C ILE A 875 44.47 -10.13 58.79
N PHE A 876 44.60 -8.85 58.44
CA PHE A 876 45.48 -8.43 57.34
C PHE A 876 46.95 -8.67 57.68
N GLN A 877 47.59 -9.48 56.84
CA GLN A 877 48.99 -9.87 56.97
C GLN A 877 49.89 -9.11 56.00
N GLU A 878 49.42 -8.87 54.77
CA GLU A 878 50.19 -8.14 53.75
C GLU A 878 49.24 -7.24 52.94
N PHE A 879 49.71 -6.05 52.58
CA PHE A 879 49.02 -5.14 51.68
C PHE A 879 50.01 -4.61 50.65
N TYR A 880 49.63 -4.69 49.37
CA TYR A 880 50.40 -4.16 48.26
C TYR A 880 49.53 -3.20 47.43
N ASN A 881 49.96 -1.94 47.35
CA ASN A 881 49.40 -0.91 46.47
C ASN A 881 50.51 -0.37 45.55
N PRO A 882 50.72 -0.97 44.36
CA PRO A 882 51.90 -0.66 43.57
C PRO A 882 51.77 0.61 42.71
N GLY A 883 50.65 1.34 42.73
CA GLY A 883 50.48 2.44 41.76
C GLY A 883 49.22 3.30 41.80
N ASN A 884 48.73 3.77 42.96
CA ASN A 884 47.76 4.88 42.92
C ASN A 884 47.72 5.80 44.14
N THR A 885 47.60 7.11 43.87
CA THR A 885 47.50 8.27 44.77
C THR A 885 46.04 8.50 45.19
N ASP A 886 45.47 7.60 45.97
CA ASP A 886 44.14 7.75 46.58
C ASP A 886 44.27 7.78 48.11
N PRO A 887 43.92 8.88 48.80
CA PRO A 887 44.24 9.11 50.22
C PRO A 887 43.76 8.02 51.18
N LEU A 888 42.74 7.26 50.81
CA LEU A 888 42.13 6.23 51.66
C LEU A 888 43.00 4.97 51.83
N TYR A 889 43.94 4.72 50.90
CA TYR A 889 44.80 3.53 50.87
C TYR A 889 46.31 3.87 50.83
N GLU A 890 46.68 5.10 51.21
CA GLU A 890 48.06 5.60 51.21
C GLU A 890 48.93 5.04 52.36
N ASN A 891 48.34 4.48 53.42
CA ASN A 891 49.08 3.96 54.56
C ASN A 891 48.88 2.44 54.77
N PRO A 892 49.82 1.58 54.35
CA PRO A 892 49.76 0.12 54.55
C PRO A 892 49.56 -0.29 56.01
N ASP A 893 50.13 0.46 56.95
CA ASP A 893 50.04 0.17 58.40
C ASP A 893 48.63 0.35 58.96
N PHE A 894 47.73 1.02 58.23
CA PHE A 894 46.35 1.17 58.66
C PHE A 894 45.60 -0.18 58.71
N PHE A 895 45.93 -1.09 57.79
CA PHE A 895 45.25 -2.39 57.61
C PHE A 895 45.91 -3.51 58.43
N LEU A 896 47.24 -3.52 58.46
CA LEU A 896 48.06 -4.59 59.07
C LEU A 896 47.67 -4.87 60.52
N ASN A 897 47.58 -6.16 60.88
CA ASN A 897 47.23 -6.68 62.21
C ASN A 897 45.83 -6.29 62.73
N LYS A 898 44.97 -5.73 61.88
CA LYS A 898 43.54 -5.53 62.20
C LYS A 898 42.69 -6.59 61.52
N HIS A 899 41.59 -6.95 62.17
CA HIS A 899 40.60 -7.83 61.56
C HIS A 899 39.81 -7.08 60.48
N TYR A 900 39.38 -7.74 59.39
CA TYR A 900 38.73 -7.05 58.26
C TYR A 900 37.43 -6.29 58.62
N THR A 901 36.80 -6.64 59.73
CA THR A 901 35.63 -5.94 60.28
C THR A 901 35.98 -4.61 60.97
N GLU A 902 37.24 -4.39 61.34
CA GLU A 902 37.71 -3.22 62.10
C GLU A 902 38.25 -2.09 61.21
N VAL A 903 38.40 -2.37 59.91
CA VAL A 903 39.12 -1.53 58.95
C VAL A 903 38.21 -0.53 58.23
N GLY A 904 36.90 -0.55 58.51
CA GLY A 904 35.96 0.45 57.97
C GLY A 904 35.55 0.22 56.52
N PHE A 905 35.67 -1.01 55.99
CA PHE A 905 35.08 -1.37 54.69
C PHE A 905 33.57 -1.13 54.68
N PRO A 906 32.96 -0.78 53.53
CA PRO A 906 31.51 -0.72 53.40
C PRO A 906 30.88 -2.05 53.85
N SER A 907 29.75 -1.99 54.56
CA SER A 907 29.13 -3.16 55.20
C SER A 907 28.93 -4.34 54.25
N ARG A 908 28.61 -4.05 52.98
CA ARG A 908 28.48 -5.05 51.91
C ARG A 908 29.79 -5.81 51.64
N VAL A 909 30.93 -5.13 51.65
CA VAL A 909 32.24 -5.76 51.46
C VAL A 909 32.59 -6.67 52.64
N VAL A 910 32.27 -6.24 53.87
CA VAL A 910 32.46 -7.06 55.08
C VAL A 910 31.61 -8.34 55.03
N GLU A 911 30.38 -8.25 54.54
CA GLU A 911 29.48 -9.38 54.36
C GLU A 911 29.98 -10.35 53.28
N GLU A 912 30.39 -9.84 52.12
CA GLU A 912 30.99 -10.64 51.05
C GLU A 912 32.29 -11.34 51.48
N LEU A 913 33.13 -10.67 52.29
CA LEU A 913 34.33 -11.28 52.87
C LEU A 913 33.99 -12.42 53.83
N LYS A 914 32.96 -12.25 54.67
CA LYS A 914 32.49 -13.32 55.56
C LYS A 914 32.01 -14.54 54.76
N ILE A 915 31.21 -14.32 53.72
CA ILE A 915 30.74 -15.37 52.81
C ILE A 915 31.94 -16.07 52.13
N ALA A 916 32.94 -15.29 51.69
CA ALA A 916 34.13 -15.84 51.05
C ALA A 916 34.94 -16.71 52.02
N PHE A 917 35.16 -16.28 53.27
CA PHE A 917 35.86 -17.08 54.28
C PHE A 917 35.16 -18.40 54.60
N GLU A 918 33.82 -18.39 54.71
CA GLU A 918 33.03 -19.61 54.96
C GLU A 918 33.10 -20.57 53.75
N ARG A 919 32.92 -20.06 52.52
CA ARG A 919 32.94 -20.90 51.31
C ARG A 919 34.32 -21.46 50.96
N LEU A 920 35.38 -20.69 51.19
CA LEU A 920 36.75 -21.06 50.81
C LEU A 920 37.40 -22.09 51.75
N GLN A 921 36.80 -22.38 52.91
CA GLN A 921 37.17 -23.55 53.71
C GLN A 921 36.79 -24.87 53.02
N GLU A 922 35.74 -24.86 52.20
CA GLU A 922 35.16 -26.06 51.58
C GLU A 922 35.46 -26.21 50.07
N SER A 923 35.84 -25.13 49.38
CA SER A 923 36.01 -25.09 47.91
C SER A 923 37.10 -24.10 47.45
N ASP A 924 37.74 -24.36 46.30
CA ASP A 924 38.76 -23.48 45.70
C ASP A 924 38.18 -22.47 44.67
N LEU A 925 36.86 -22.24 44.69
CA LEU A 925 36.20 -21.31 43.74
C LEU A 925 36.51 -19.83 44.04
N ILE A 926 36.88 -19.07 43.01
CA ILE A 926 37.12 -17.63 43.08
C ILE A 926 35.78 -16.90 43.30
N HIS A 927 35.73 -16.01 44.29
CA HIS A 927 34.56 -15.15 44.55
C HIS A 927 34.83 -13.74 44.02
N GLU A 928 33.94 -13.21 43.18
CA GLU A 928 34.12 -11.92 42.49
C GLU A 928 32.89 -11.03 42.67
N PHE A 929 33.10 -9.75 43.03
CA PHE A 929 32.02 -8.76 43.18
C PHE A 929 32.49 -7.32 42.98
N ASP A 930 31.56 -6.44 42.59
CA ASP A 930 31.81 -5.01 42.45
C ASP A 930 31.38 -4.26 43.72
N TYR A 931 32.18 -3.30 44.16
CA TYR A 931 31.86 -2.43 45.28
C TYR A 931 32.30 -0.98 45.04
N CYS A 932 31.65 -0.05 45.74
CA CYS A 932 31.93 1.37 45.68
C CYS A 932 32.37 1.86 47.07
N VAL A 933 33.42 2.67 47.12
CA VAL A 933 33.90 3.34 48.34
C VAL A 933 33.49 4.80 48.25
N ASN A 934 32.94 5.36 49.33
CA ASN A 934 32.26 6.65 49.27
C ASN A 934 32.59 7.50 50.51
N GLN A 935 33.45 8.52 50.35
CA GLN A 935 33.47 9.66 51.29
C GLN A 935 33.68 11.05 50.67
N GLU A 936 34.12 11.22 49.41
CA GLU A 936 33.97 12.52 48.69
C GLU A 936 34.15 12.43 47.14
N GLY A 937 34.10 11.22 46.58
CA GLY A 937 34.08 10.93 45.14
C GLY A 937 33.80 9.44 44.91
N MET A 938 32.90 9.08 43.98
CA MET A 938 32.52 7.67 43.76
C MET A 938 33.62 6.93 42.99
N CYS A 939 34.31 5.99 43.65
CA CYS A 939 35.24 5.08 42.99
C CYS A 939 34.73 3.63 43.07
N TRP A 940 34.56 3.01 41.91
CA TRP A 940 34.12 1.63 41.78
C TRP A 940 35.31 0.69 41.60
N PHE A 941 35.28 -0.42 42.33
CA PHE A 941 36.26 -1.49 42.24
C PHE A 941 35.58 -2.83 41.99
N ASN A 942 36.25 -3.70 41.23
CA ASN A 942 35.92 -5.11 41.09
C ASN A 942 36.92 -5.91 41.92
N ALA A 943 36.46 -6.63 42.96
CA ALA A 943 37.30 -7.45 43.82
C ALA A 943 37.18 -8.94 43.47
N LYS A 944 38.33 -9.61 43.40
CA LYS A 944 38.47 -11.07 43.23
C LYS A 944 39.17 -11.68 44.43
N ILE A 945 38.54 -12.67 45.06
CA ILE A 945 39.05 -13.35 46.26
C ILE A 945 39.47 -14.77 45.90
N SER A 946 40.66 -15.17 46.33
CA SER A 946 41.24 -16.50 46.10
C SER A 946 41.88 -17.08 47.38
N PRO A 947 41.81 -18.39 47.63
CA PRO A 947 42.38 -19.01 48.84
C PRO A 947 43.91 -19.14 48.76
N ARG A 948 44.60 -18.95 49.89
CA ARG A 948 46.06 -19.15 50.04
C ARG A 948 46.31 -20.39 50.89
N ARG A 949 46.89 -21.45 50.30
CA ARG A 949 47.23 -22.71 50.99
C ARG A 949 48.75 -22.90 51.11
N ASN A 950 49.22 -23.60 52.15
CA ASN A 950 50.63 -23.97 52.29
C ASN A 950 51.01 -25.18 51.41
N ALA A 951 52.29 -25.58 51.41
CA ALA A 951 52.79 -26.72 50.62
C ALA A 951 52.14 -28.09 50.94
N GLN A 952 51.37 -28.18 52.04
CA GLN A 952 50.60 -29.37 52.44
C GLN A 952 49.08 -29.21 52.16
N ALA A 953 48.70 -28.21 51.34
CA ALA A 953 47.33 -27.89 50.93
C ALA A 953 46.38 -27.39 52.06
N ILE A 954 46.92 -27.00 53.21
CA ILE A 954 46.13 -26.44 54.32
C ILE A 954 45.87 -24.95 54.06
N LEU A 955 44.62 -24.51 54.23
CA LEU A 955 44.24 -23.10 54.08
C LEU A 955 44.93 -22.26 55.15
N THR A 956 45.76 -21.33 54.69
CA THR A 956 46.52 -20.40 55.54
C THR A 956 45.94 -18.99 55.53
N GLY A 957 45.07 -18.67 54.58
CA GLY A 957 44.47 -17.35 54.44
C GLY A 957 43.78 -17.13 53.09
N ILE A 958 43.46 -15.89 52.75
CA ILE A 958 42.91 -15.49 51.44
C ILE A 958 43.68 -14.30 50.85
N THR A 959 43.66 -14.20 49.52
CA THR A 959 44.19 -13.07 48.75
C THR A 959 43.05 -12.39 48.02
N ILE A 960 42.95 -11.06 48.14
CA ILE A 960 41.96 -10.22 47.49
C ILE A 960 42.68 -9.33 46.49
N VAL A 961 42.26 -9.33 45.23
CA VAL A 961 42.75 -8.44 44.17
C VAL A 961 41.62 -7.51 43.75
N ALA A 962 41.75 -6.20 43.96
CA ALA A 962 40.74 -5.21 43.61
C ALA A 962 41.23 -4.29 42.48
N ARG A 963 40.44 -4.17 41.41
CA ARG A 963 40.73 -3.36 40.21
C ARG A 963 39.75 -2.20 40.08
N HIS A 964 40.25 -1.00 39.78
CA HIS A 964 39.44 0.20 39.56
C HIS A 964 38.65 0.12 38.23
N ILE A 965 37.32 0.33 38.27
CA ILE A 965 36.39 0.20 37.13
C ILE A 965 35.46 1.43 36.95
N THR A 966 35.73 2.55 37.61
CA THR A 966 34.87 3.75 37.65
C THR A 966 34.48 4.28 36.27
N GLU A 967 35.44 4.45 35.34
CA GLU A 967 35.16 4.97 33.98
C GLU A 967 34.16 4.09 33.21
N ARG A 968 34.24 2.76 33.38
CA ARG A 968 33.32 1.83 32.73
C ARG A 968 31.90 1.99 33.28
N LYS A 969 31.75 2.15 34.60
CA LYS A 969 30.44 2.33 35.23
C LYS A 969 29.80 3.67 34.87
N GLU A 970 30.57 4.74 34.79
CA GLU A 970 30.07 6.02 34.29
C GLU A 970 29.62 5.96 32.82
N ALA A 971 30.33 5.21 31.97
CA ALA A 971 29.94 5.03 30.58
C ALA A 971 28.64 4.23 30.41
N GLU A 972 28.44 3.18 31.22
CA GLU A 972 27.19 2.40 31.26
C GLU A 972 25.99 3.27 31.66
N GLU A 973 26.14 4.14 32.67
CA GLU A 973 25.07 5.03 33.13
C GLU A 973 24.73 6.12 32.09
N ARG A 974 25.75 6.73 31.45
CA ARG A 974 25.53 7.70 30.35
C ARG A 974 24.79 7.07 29.18
N LEU A 975 25.13 5.84 28.81
CA LEU A 975 24.46 5.13 27.73
C LEU A 975 22.99 4.86 28.06
N ARG A 976 22.69 4.52 29.31
CA ARG A 976 21.32 4.30 29.78
C ARG A 976 20.50 5.59 29.76
N GLN A 977 21.06 6.71 30.23
CA GLN A 977 20.42 8.02 30.15
C GLN A 977 20.12 8.42 28.70
N GLN A 978 21.10 8.26 27.79
CA GLN A 978 20.89 8.54 26.35
C GLN A 978 19.79 7.68 25.72
N LYS A 979 19.64 6.43 26.18
CA LYS A 979 18.58 5.53 25.70
C LYS A 979 17.20 5.95 26.19
N GLU A 980 17.07 6.28 27.48
CA GLU A 980 15.81 6.78 28.06
C GLU A 980 15.38 8.10 27.36
N GLU A 981 16.32 9.01 27.11
CA GLU A 981 16.08 10.28 26.40
C GLU A 981 15.65 10.06 24.94
N LEU A 982 16.25 9.09 24.24
CA LEU A 982 15.87 8.72 22.87
C LEU A 982 14.48 8.08 22.80
N ASP A 983 14.12 7.25 23.76
CA ASP A 983 12.81 6.60 23.83
C ASP A 983 11.71 7.63 24.13
N GLU A 984 11.95 8.61 25.01
CA GLU A 984 11.04 9.76 25.21
C GLU A 984 10.89 10.62 23.95
N LEU A 985 11.99 10.89 23.23
CA LEU A 985 11.97 11.64 21.98
C LEU A 985 11.14 10.94 20.90
N ASN A 986 11.30 9.62 20.75
CA ASN A 986 10.55 8.82 19.78
C ASN A 986 9.06 8.75 20.15
N ALA A 987 8.72 8.54 21.42
CA ALA A 987 7.33 8.55 21.88
C ALA A 987 6.65 9.90 21.63
N THR A 988 7.37 11.01 21.82
CA THR A 988 6.89 12.36 21.51
C THR A 988 6.63 12.54 20.01
N LYS A 989 7.54 12.04 19.16
CA LYS A 989 7.44 12.09 17.71
C LYS A 989 6.24 11.30 17.18
N ASP A 990 6.04 10.08 17.66
CA ASP A 990 4.94 9.21 17.21
C ASP A 990 3.57 9.75 17.65
N LYS A 991 3.49 10.32 18.87
CA LYS A 991 2.28 10.97 19.39
C LYS A 991 1.93 12.23 18.60
N PHE A 992 2.94 13.00 18.16
CA PHE A 992 2.76 14.14 17.27
C PHE A 992 2.18 13.73 15.90
N PHE A 993 2.74 12.69 15.27
CA PHE A 993 2.20 12.17 13.99
C PHE A 993 0.74 11.68 14.12
N SER A 994 0.37 11.14 15.28
CA SER A 994 -1.02 10.76 15.57
C SER A 994 -1.97 11.97 15.64
N ILE A 995 -1.55 13.06 16.31
CA ILE A 995 -2.34 14.31 16.38
C ILE A 995 -2.48 14.94 14.98
N LEU A 996 -1.40 14.91 14.21
CA LEU A 996 -1.35 15.40 12.84
C LEU A 996 -2.32 14.71 11.90
N ALA A 997 -2.28 13.38 11.88
CA ALA A 997 -3.17 12.59 11.05
C ALA A 997 -4.64 12.89 11.36
N HIS A 998 -4.97 13.06 12.64
CA HIS A 998 -6.33 13.37 13.09
C HIS A 998 -6.77 14.81 12.70
N ASP A 999 -5.91 15.81 12.86
CA ASP A 999 -6.28 17.22 12.65
C ASP A 999 -6.21 17.65 11.17
N LEU A 1000 -5.47 16.91 10.31
CA LEU A 1000 -5.53 17.04 8.85
C LEU A 1000 -6.74 16.33 8.25
N LYS A 1001 -7.12 15.15 8.75
CA LYS A 1001 -8.17 14.31 8.16
C LYS A 1001 -9.51 15.04 8.02
N ASN A 1002 -9.90 15.81 9.02
CA ASN A 1002 -11.22 16.46 9.05
C ASN A 1002 -11.40 17.57 8.01
N PRO A 1003 -10.52 18.59 7.90
CA PRO A 1003 -10.66 19.60 6.85
C PRO A 1003 -10.47 19.02 5.45
N PHE A 1004 -9.62 17.99 5.27
CA PHE A 1004 -9.51 17.28 3.99
C PHE A 1004 -10.80 16.57 3.60
N ALA A 1005 -11.45 15.87 4.54
CA ALA A 1005 -12.72 15.21 4.29
C ALA A 1005 -13.84 16.20 3.96
N SER A 1006 -13.88 17.37 4.63
CA SER A 1006 -14.84 18.43 4.34
C SER A 1006 -14.59 19.09 2.97
N LEU A 1007 -13.33 19.37 2.63
CA LEU A 1007 -12.96 19.92 1.32
C LEU A 1007 -13.33 18.95 0.20
N TYR A 1008 -13.00 17.68 0.37
CA TYR A 1008 -13.31 16.61 -0.59
C TYR A 1008 -14.83 16.45 -0.77
N SER A 1009 -15.59 16.30 0.32
CA SER A 1009 -17.04 16.14 0.26
C SER A 1009 -17.77 17.32 -0.37
N LEU A 1010 -17.39 18.56 -0.02
CA LEU A 1010 -18.03 19.76 -0.60
C LEU A 1010 -17.63 19.98 -2.07
N SER A 1011 -16.39 19.63 -2.44
CA SER A 1011 -15.95 19.63 -3.83
C SER A 1011 -16.74 18.63 -4.67
N GLN A 1012 -16.97 17.43 -4.14
CA GLN A 1012 -17.73 16.38 -4.79
C GLN A 1012 -19.21 16.76 -4.97
N VAL A 1013 -19.84 17.36 -3.95
CA VAL A 1013 -21.22 17.85 -4.06
C VAL A 1013 -21.37 18.94 -5.13
N LEU A 1014 -20.39 19.83 -5.26
CA LEU A 1014 -20.39 20.84 -6.33
C LEU A 1014 -20.16 20.22 -7.71
N ASP A 1015 -19.32 19.20 -7.82
CA ASP A 1015 -18.99 18.53 -9.09
C ASP A 1015 -20.17 17.70 -9.62
N GLU A 1016 -20.82 16.93 -8.75
CA GLU A 1016 -21.91 16.01 -9.10
C GLU A 1016 -23.27 16.70 -9.32
N ASN A 1017 -23.52 17.83 -8.65
CA ASN A 1017 -24.83 18.51 -8.67
C ASN A 1017 -24.76 20.02 -8.86
N TYR A 1018 -23.79 20.52 -9.64
CA TYR A 1018 -23.61 21.96 -9.86
C TYR A 1018 -24.88 22.65 -10.36
N ASN A 1019 -25.56 22.08 -11.35
CA ASN A 1019 -26.70 22.71 -12.00
C ASN A 1019 -27.99 22.65 -11.17
N GLY A 1020 -28.06 21.76 -10.16
CA GLY A 1020 -29.23 21.57 -9.30
C GLY A 1020 -29.21 22.34 -7.99
N LEU A 1021 -28.09 22.99 -7.66
CA LEU A 1021 -27.93 23.84 -6.47
C LEU A 1021 -28.34 25.28 -6.78
N ASP A 1022 -28.96 25.95 -5.81
CA ASP A 1022 -29.20 27.39 -5.92
C ASP A 1022 -27.88 28.18 -5.82
N GLU A 1023 -27.89 29.44 -6.25
CA GLU A 1023 -26.69 30.28 -6.23
C GLU A 1023 -26.19 30.60 -4.81
N GLU A 1024 -27.06 30.52 -3.80
CA GLU A 1024 -26.71 30.78 -2.40
C GLU A 1024 -25.93 29.61 -1.80
N ASP A 1025 -26.38 28.38 -2.05
CA ASP A 1025 -25.76 27.12 -1.67
C ASP A 1025 -24.42 26.91 -2.38
N LYS A 1026 -24.31 27.27 -3.67
CA LYS A 1026 -23.02 27.28 -4.38
C LYS A 1026 -22.02 28.20 -3.71
N LEU A 1027 -22.46 29.42 -3.37
CA LEU A 1027 -21.61 30.41 -2.72
C LEU A 1027 -21.21 29.95 -1.31
N ILE A 1028 -22.11 29.31 -0.57
CA ILE A 1028 -21.83 28.74 0.75
C ILE A 1028 -20.82 27.58 0.64
N ALA A 1029 -20.98 26.68 -0.33
CA ALA A 1029 -20.07 25.56 -0.56
C ALA A 1029 -18.66 26.06 -0.94
N LEU A 1030 -18.56 27.01 -1.88
CA LEU A 1030 -17.28 27.62 -2.27
C LEU A 1030 -16.60 28.34 -1.10
N LYS A 1031 -17.34 29.09 -0.29
CA LYS A 1031 -16.81 29.74 0.93
C LYS A 1031 -16.28 28.72 1.94
N ARG A 1032 -16.97 27.58 2.10
CA ARG A 1032 -16.55 26.51 3.02
C ARG A 1032 -15.35 25.72 2.50
N ILE A 1033 -15.24 25.51 1.19
CA ILE A 1033 -14.06 24.94 0.54
C ILE A 1033 -12.85 25.85 0.76
N HIS A 1034 -12.99 27.15 0.48
CA HIS A 1034 -11.94 28.13 0.70
C HIS A 1034 -11.47 28.15 2.16
N HIS A 1035 -12.42 28.17 3.11
CA HIS A 1035 -12.11 28.13 4.54
C HIS A 1035 -11.38 26.83 4.95
N SER A 1036 -11.79 25.68 4.41
CA SER A 1036 -11.14 24.39 4.69
C SER A 1036 -9.72 24.34 4.12
N ALA A 1037 -9.51 24.89 2.93
CA ALA A 1037 -8.18 25.00 2.31
C ALA A 1037 -7.26 25.94 3.10
N GLU A 1038 -7.78 27.08 3.57
CA GLU A 1038 -7.04 28.04 4.40
C GLU A 1038 -6.62 27.41 5.75
N LEU A 1039 -7.49 26.61 6.38
CA LEU A 1039 -7.16 25.86 7.60
C LEU A 1039 -6.03 24.85 7.37
N ILE A 1040 -6.09 24.09 6.26
CA ILE A 1040 -5.04 23.12 5.91
C ILE A 1040 -3.71 23.82 5.68
N TYR A 1041 -3.72 24.91 4.90
CA TYR A 1041 -2.52 25.68 4.59
C TYR A 1041 -1.85 26.23 5.86
N ASN A 1042 -2.62 26.87 6.74
CA ASN A 1042 -2.11 27.39 8.01
C ASN A 1042 -1.56 26.28 8.93
N LEU A 1043 -2.19 25.11 8.94
CA LEU A 1043 -1.72 23.97 9.73
C LEU A 1043 -0.39 23.45 9.17
N LEU A 1044 -0.26 23.32 7.85
CA LEU A 1044 0.95 22.86 7.16
C LEU A 1044 2.12 23.83 7.36
N GLU A 1045 1.88 25.14 7.27
CA GLU A 1045 2.90 26.17 7.54
C GLU A 1045 3.40 26.15 8.99
N ASN A 1046 2.50 26.01 9.97
CA ASN A 1046 2.88 25.88 11.38
C ASN A 1046 3.73 24.62 11.63
N LEU A 1047 3.46 23.53 10.90
CA LEU A 1047 4.23 22.28 11.00
C LEU A 1047 5.60 22.37 10.36
N LEU A 1048 5.70 22.96 9.18
CA LEU A 1048 6.98 23.19 8.53
C LEU A 1048 7.87 24.08 9.38
N THR A 1049 7.28 25.12 9.97
CA THR A 1049 7.96 26.03 10.89
C THR A 1049 8.44 25.28 12.14
N TRP A 1050 7.57 24.52 12.81
CA TRP A 1050 7.95 23.73 13.98
C TRP A 1050 9.00 22.66 13.67
N SER A 1051 8.85 21.92 12.57
CA SER A 1051 9.82 20.91 12.12
C SER A 1051 11.20 21.52 11.84
N LYS A 1052 11.26 22.76 11.34
CA LYS A 1052 12.53 23.48 11.19
C LYS A 1052 13.10 23.89 12.56
N SER A 1053 12.24 24.24 13.54
CA SER A 1053 12.64 24.60 14.91
C SER A 1053 13.39 23.45 15.58
N GLN A 1054 12.80 22.25 15.55
CA GLN A 1054 13.31 21.04 16.20
C GLN A 1054 14.65 20.55 15.64
N ARG A 1055 14.92 20.82 14.35
CA ARG A 1055 16.20 20.45 13.72
C ARG A 1055 17.30 21.51 13.90
N GLY A 1056 17.02 22.59 14.63
CA GLY A 1056 17.91 23.75 14.74
C GLY A 1056 18.10 24.52 13.43
N LEU A 1057 17.23 24.29 12.44
CA LEU A 1057 17.33 24.83 11.08
C LEU A 1057 16.60 26.16 10.87
N ILE A 1058 15.87 26.68 11.88
CA ILE A 1058 15.33 28.05 11.79
C ILE A 1058 16.49 29.03 11.97
N GLU A 1059 16.80 29.76 10.90
CA GLU A 1059 17.71 30.91 10.93
C GLU A 1059 17.26 31.88 12.03
N TYR A 1060 18.16 32.12 12.99
CA TYR A 1060 17.95 33.05 14.08
C TYR A 1060 18.72 34.33 13.76
N SER A 1061 18.00 35.39 13.43
CA SER A 1061 18.55 36.64 12.91
C SER A 1061 18.12 37.84 13.77
N PRO A 1062 18.56 37.90 15.05
CA PRO A 1062 18.13 38.97 15.94
C PRO A 1062 18.63 40.34 15.46
N SER A 1063 17.69 41.28 15.37
CA SER A 1063 17.92 42.66 14.93
C SER A 1063 17.22 43.63 15.87
N GLU A 1064 17.66 44.88 15.88
CA GLU A 1064 16.93 45.95 16.55
C GLU A 1064 15.71 46.37 15.71
N PHE A 1065 14.52 46.43 16.30
CA PHE A 1065 13.30 46.85 15.62
C PHE A 1065 12.32 47.54 16.58
N ASP A 1066 11.42 48.35 16.04
CA ASP A 1066 10.35 49.01 16.80
C ASP A 1066 9.18 48.04 17.02
N LEU A 1067 8.99 47.61 18.26
CA LEU A 1067 7.92 46.70 18.67
C LEU A 1067 6.54 47.37 18.62
N SER A 1068 6.47 48.69 18.84
CA SER A 1068 5.22 49.45 18.77
C SER A 1068 4.60 49.36 17.37
N VAL A 1069 5.44 49.47 16.32
CA VAL A 1069 5.01 49.31 14.93
C VAL A 1069 4.47 47.89 14.67
N GLN A 1070 5.14 46.86 15.19
CA GLN A 1070 4.68 45.48 15.00
C GLN A 1070 3.35 45.19 15.72
N ILE A 1071 3.15 45.76 16.91
CA ILE A 1071 1.89 45.62 17.64
C ILE A 1071 0.76 46.29 16.86
N GLU A 1072 0.98 47.50 16.33
CA GLU A 1072 -0.01 48.19 15.50
C GLU A 1072 -0.34 47.41 14.22
N GLU A 1073 0.65 46.83 13.54
CA GLU A 1073 0.44 45.97 12.36
C GLU A 1073 -0.45 44.77 12.68
N ASN A 1074 -0.21 44.09 13.81
CA ASN A 1074 -1.01 42.93 14.23
C ASN A 1074 -2.43 43.32 14.67
N ILE A 1075 -2.60 44.46 15.33
CA ILE A 1075 -3.91 44.98 15.72
C ILE A 1075 -4.72 45.35 14.48
N ASN A 1076 -4.09 45.99 13.48
CA ASN A 1076 -4.75 46.30 12.21
C ASN A 1076 -5.13 45.04 11.44
N LEU A 1077 -4.28 44.02 11.42
CA LEU A 1077 -4.57 42.73 10.79
C LEU A 1077 -5.82 42.07 11.40
N HIS A 1078 -6.00 42.15 12.71
CA HIS A 1078 -7.11 41.53 13.43
C HIS A 1078 -8.32 42.46 13.65
N ARG A 1079 -8.27 43.71 13.16
CA ARG A 1079 -9.34 44.70 13.32
C ARG A 1079 -10.66 44.27 12.69
N ILE A 1080 -10.64 43.87 11.42
CA ILE A 1080 -11.86 43.46 10.70
C ILE A 1080 -12.52 42.22 11.33
N PRO A 1081 -11.78 41.14 11.67
CA PRO A 1081 -12.35 40.01 12.42
C PRO A 1081 -12.96 40.41 13.78
N ALA A 1082 -12.30 41.30 14.52
CA ALA A 1082 -12.77 41.77 15.82
C ALA A 1082 -14.05 42.63 15.71
N GLU A 1083 -14.11 43.55 14.73
CA GLU A 1083 -15.29 44.38 14.45
C GLU A 1083 -16.50 43.55 14.05
N LYS A 1084 -16.31 42.52 13.20
CA LYS A 1084 -17.39 41.57 12.84
C LYS A 1084 -17.95 40.83 14.06
N LYS A 1085 -17.14 40.64 15.09
CA LYS A 1085 -17.54 40.00 16.36
C LYS A 1085 -18.04 41.02 17.39
N GLY A 1086 -17.99 42.32 17.09
CA GLY A 1086 -18.40 43.41 17.99
C GLY A 1086 -17.44 43.63 19.16
N LEU A 1087 -16.14 43.40 18.96
CA LEU A 1087 -15.09 43.58 19.97
C LEU A 1087 -14.37 44.92 19.81
N GLN A 1088 -13.86 45.47 20.91
CA GLN A 1088 -12.95 46.62 20.89
C GLN A 1088 -11.50 46.16 21.01
N LEU A 1089 -10.67 46.44 20.01
CA LEU A 1089 -9.21 46.28 20.12
C LEU A 1089 -8.59 47.59 20.59
N LYS A 1090 -7.83 47.53 21.69
CA LYS A 1090 -7.11 48.69 22.22
C LYS A 1090 -5.63 48.39 22.38
N THR A 1091 -4.82 49.42 22.25
CA THR A 1091 -3.37 49.39 22.50
C THR A 1091 -3.01 50.51 23.44
N ASN A 1092 -2.26 50.20 24.49
CA ASN A 1092 -1.72 51.21 25.40
C ASN A 1092 -0.21 51.31 25.21
N LEU A 1093 0.20 52.14 24.25
CA LEU A 1093 1.60 52.40 23.90
C LEU A 1093 1.92 53.85 24.29
N THR A 1094 2.62 54.04 25.41
CA THR A 1094 2.98 55.37 25.92
C THR A 1094 4.19 55.99 25.22
N GLU A 1095 5.01 55.16 24.55
CA GLU A 1095 6.19 55.56 23.77
C GLU A 1095 6.49 54.52 22.66
N SER A 1096 7.50 54.79 21.82
CA SER A 1096 8.05 53.80 20.89
C SER A 1096 9.00 52.87 21.64
N TYR A 1097 8.78 51.55 21.51
CA TYR A 1097 9.52 50.53 22.23
C TYR A 1097 10.48 49.78 21.31
N MET A 1098 11.78 50.03 21.45
CA MET A 1098 12.83 49.34 20.68
C MET A 1098 13.18 47.99 21.33
N ALA A 1099 13.09 46.91 20.56
CA ALA A 1099 13.41 45.55 20.96
C ALA A 1099 14.59 44.98 20.17
N TYR A 1100 15.39 44.10 20.78
CA TYR A 1100 16.45 43.35 20.12
C TYR A 1100 16.10 41.85 20.11
N ALA A 1101 15.49 41.40 19.02
CA ALA A 1101 15.05 40.02 18.86
C ALA A 1101 14.91 39.67 17.37
N ASP A 1102 14.64 38.40 17.06
CA ASP A 1102 14.25 38.03 15.70
C ASP A 1102 12.84 38.56 15.42
N ARG A 1103 12.79 39.56 14.53
CA ARG A 1103 11.57 40.32 14.22
C ARG A 1103 10.43 39.41 13.73
N GLN A 1104 10.74 38.34 12.98
CA GLN A 1104 9.72 37.45 12.42
C GLN A 1104 9.15 36.50 13.47
N MET A 1105 10.02 36.00 14.37
CA MET A 1105 9.58 35.16 15.49
C MET A 1105 8.64 35.92 16.42
N ILE A 1106 9.00 37.15 16.81
CA ILE A 1106 8.17 37.98 17.69
C ILE A 1106 6.84 38.36 17.02
N ASN A 1107 6.86 38.68 15.72
CA ASN A 1107 5.62 38.93 14.97
C ASN A 1107 4.67 37.71 15.02
N THR A 1108 5.23 36.51 14.92
CA THR A 1108 4.46 35.27 15.00
C THR A 1108 3.87 35.05 16.40
N VAL A 1109 4.59 35.40 17.46
CA VAL A 1109 4.08 35.36 18.84
C VAL A 1109 2.90 36.31 19.01
N LEU A 1110 3.07 37.58 18.62
CA LEU A 1110 2.03 38.61 18.70
C LEU A 1110 0.76 38.21 17.95
N ARG A 1111 0.90 37.76 16.69
CA ARG A 1111 -0.22 37.32 15.87
C ARG A 1111 -1.02 36.20 16.53
N ASN A 1112 -0.33 35.20 17.08
CA ASN A 1112 -0.99 34.05 17.70
C ASN A 1112 -1.73 34.44 19.00
N LEU A 1113 -1.11 35.26 19.85
CA LEU A 1113 -1.72 35.69 21.11
C LEU A 1113 -2.92 36.62 20.87
N VAL A 1114 -2.80 37.61 19.98
CA VAL A 1114 -3.90 38.53 19.64
C VAL A 1114 -5.07 37.77 18.98
N ASN A 1115 -4.77 36.85 18.06
CA ASN A 1115 -5.81 36.03 17.43
C ASN A 1115 -6.54 35.15 18.45
N ASN A 1116 -5.82 34.55 19.41
CA ASN A 1116 -6.44 33.78 20.48
C ASN A 1116 -7.33 34.66 21.37
N ALA A 1117 -6.86 35.85 21.76
CA ALA A 1117 -7.64 36.79 22.55
C ALA A 1117 -8.96 37.19 21.85
N VAL A 1118 -8.92 37.51 20.55
CA VAL A 1118 -10.12 37.80 19.74
C VAL A 1118 -11.07 36.61 19.67
N LYS A 1119 -10.53 35.40 19.56
CA LYS A 1119 -11.29 34.16 19.44
C LYS A 1119 -12.04 33.79 20.72
N PHE A 1120 -11.45 34.01 21.90
CA PHE A 1120 -12.04 33.60 23.17
C PHE A 1120 -12.81 34.72 23.90
N THR A 1121 -12.87 35.92 23.31
CA THR A 1121 -13.65 37.05 23.83
C THR A 1121 -15.05 37.10 23.20
N ALA A 1122 -16.09 37.31 24.00
CA ALA A 1122 -17.48 37.44 23.52
C ALA A 1122 -17.80 38.88 23.07
N SER A 1123 -18.82 39.04 22.22
CA SER A 1123 -19.22 40.35 21.68
C SER A 1123 -19.50 41.41 22.76
N GLY A 1124 -19.13 42.66 22.51
CA GLY A 1124 -19.31 43.79 23.43
C GLY A 1124 -18.20 44.00 24.47
N LYS A 1125 -17.11 43.22 24.39
CA LYS A 1125 -15.96 43.27 25.30
C LYS A 1125 -14.66 43.71 24.59
N ALA A 1126 -13.59 43.92 25.35
CA ALA A 1126 -12.32 44.42 24.82
C ALA A 1126 -11.19 43.39 24.83
N VAL A 1127 -10.25 43.56 23.89
CA VAL A 1127 -8.91 42.96 23.91
C VAL A 1127 -7.90 44.09 23.92
N GLU A 1128 -6.97 44.06 24.87
CA GLU A 1128 -6.02 45.14 25.11
C GLU A 1128 -4.58 44.61 25.01
N VAL A 1129 -3.71 45.31 24.28
CA VAL A 1129 -2.27 45.01 24.23
C VAL A 1129 -1.51 46.14 24.93
N ASN A 1130 -0.78 45.79 25.99
CA ASN A 1130 -0.01 46.71 26.81
C ASN A 1130 1.48 46.36 26.71
N VAL A 1131 2.35 47.37 26.74
CA VAL A 1131 3.79 47.18 26.81
C VAL A 1131 4.34 47.96 28.00
N ARG A 1132 5.18 47.32 28.81
CA ARG A 1132 5.91 47.92 29.91
C ARG A 1132 7.40 47.72 29.73
N ARG A 1133 8.20 48.74 30.01
CA ARG A 1133 9.65 48.66 29.99
C ARG A 1133 10.20 48.49 31.39
N GLU A 1134 10.93 47.41 31.63
CA GLU A 1134 11.66 47.13 32.87
C GLU A 1134 13.17 47.03 32.59
N GLU A 1135 13.90 48.11 32.89
CA GLU A 1135 15.35 48.27 32.65
C GLU A 1135 15.83 47.89 31.23
N LYS A 1136 16.09 46.60 30.99
CA LYS A 1136 16.66 46.01 29.77
C LYS A 1136 15.71 45.04 29.04
N ILE A 1137 14.47 44.92 29.51
CA ILE A 1137 13.47 44.00 28.98
C ILE A 1137 12.15 44.75 28.76
N LEU A 1138 11.48 44.43 27.66
CA LEU A 1138 10.10 44.81 27.38
C LEU A 1138 9.20 43.66 27.78
N GLU A 1139 8.21 43.93 28.61
CA GLU A 1139 7.11 43.02 28.92
C GLU A 1139 5.89 43.41 28.09
N VAL A 1140 5.35 42.44 27.35
CA VAL A 1140 4.14 42.60 26.53
C VAL A 1140 3.02 41.80 27.15
N GLU A 1141 1.91 42.45 27.47
CA GLU A 1141 0.67 41.84 27.93
C GLU A 1141 -0.37 41.88 26.81
N VAL A 1142 -0.93 40.72 26.46
CA VAL A 1142 -2.12 40.59 25.63
C VAL A 1142 -3.27 40.13 26.53
N ARG A 1143 -4.18 41.05 26.83
CA ARG A 1143 -5.28 40.85 27.77
C ARG A 1143 -6.62 40.74 27.04
N ASP A 1144 -7.42 39.77 27.45
CA ASP A 1144 -8.76 39.54 26.96
C ASP A 1144 -9.77 39.47 28.11
N GLU A 1145 -11.02 39.86 27.86
CA GLU A 1145 -12.14 39.74 28.81
C GLU A 1145 -13.00 38.49 28.54
N GLY A 1146 -12.38 37.44 28.00
CA GLY A 1146 -13.02 36.20 27.55
C GLY A 1146 -13.46 35.25 28.65
N VAL A 1147 -13.61 33.97 28.29
CA VAL A 1147 -14.14 32.92 29.17
C VAL A 1147 -13.22 32.57 30.35
N GLY A 1148 -11.94 32.95 30.30
CA GLY A 1148 -10.93 32.55 31.26
C GLY A 1148 -10.55 31.06 31.17
N ILE A 1149 -9.49 30.68 31.88
CA ILE A 1149 -8.88 29.35 31.89
C ILE A 1149 -8.86 28.85 33.34
N SER A 1150 -9.23 27.60 33.57
CA SER A 1150 -9.23 27.02 34.92
C SER A 1150 -7.79 26.81 35.45
N PRO A 1151 -7.58 26.86 36.79
CA PRO A 1151 -6.26 26.62 37.40
C PRO A 1151 -5.62 25.29 36.99
N GLU A 1152 -6.40 24.21 36.91
CA GLU A 1152 -5.95 22.88 36.47
C GLU A 1152 -5.45 22.82 35.02
N ASN A 1153 -5.85 23.80 34.19
CA ASN A 1153 -5.50 23.87 32.77
C ASN A 1153 -4.40 24.91 32.50
N LEU A 1154 -4.20 25.90 33.37
CA LEU A 1154 -3.11 26.87 33.28
C LEU A 1154 -1.72 26.19 33.29
N GLU A 1155 -1.52 25.18 34.15
CA GLU A 1155 -0.25 24.43 34.24
C GLU A 1155 0.10 23.60 32.99
N LYS A 1156 -0.86 23.46 32.06
CA LYS A 1156 -0.77 22.55 30.90
C LYS A 1156 -0.70 23.28 29.55
N LEU A 1157 -0.85 24.61 29.52
CA LEU A 1157 -0.97 25.41 28.28
C LEU A 1157 0.23 25.36 27.33
N PHE A 1158 1.43 25.15 27.88
CA PHE A 1158 2.68 25.14 27.10
C PHE A 1158 3.31 23.74 26.95
N ARG A 1159 2.60 22.68 27.35
CA ARG A 1159 3.10 21.29 27.28
C ARG A 1159 2.46 20.49 26.13
N ILE A 1160 3.24 19.57 25.55
CA ILE A 1160 2.83 18.69 24.43
C ILE A 1160 2.01 17.47 24.90
N ASP A 1161 2.12 17.10 26.17
CA ASP A 1161 1.58 15.87 26.75
C ASP A 1161 0.06 15.87 26.98
N VAL A 1162 -0.58 17.05 27.06
CA VAL A 1162 -2.01 17.20 27.34
C VAL A 1162 -2.77 17.99 26.25
N LYS A 1163 -3.77 17.37 25.62
CA LYS A 1163 -4.68 18.05 24.67
C LYS A 1163 -5.56 19.06 25.42
N TYR A 1164 -5.32 20.36 25.20
CA TYR A 1164 -6.27 21.41 25.54
C TYR A 1164 -6.96 21.94 24.27
N LYS A 1165 -8.19 21.49 24.02
CA LYS A 1165 -9.03 21.98 22.91
C LYS A 1165 -10.23 22.72 23.49
N THR A 1166 -10.16 24.04 23.50
CA THR A 1166 -11.31 24.91 23.78
C THR A 1166 -11.93 25.41 22.48
N VAL A 1167 -13.27 25.44 22.45
CA VAL A 1167 -14.04 26.04 21.36
C VAL A 1167 -14.14 27.55 21.65
N GLY A 1168 -13.86 28.38 20.65
CA GLY A 1168 -14.02 29.83 20.75
C GLY A 1168 -15.45 30.25 21.02
N THR A 1169 -15.64 31.50 21.44
CA THR A 1169 -16.97 32.04 21.82
C THR A 1169 -17.97 32.12 20.66
N SER A 1170 -17.51 31.99 19.41
CA SER A 1170 -18.34 31.89 18.21
C SER A 1170 -18.17 30.55 17.48
N GLY A 1171 -17.70 29.50 18.17
CA GLY A 1171 -17.55 28.15 17.60
C GLY A 1171 -16.20 27.88 16.92
N GLU A 1172 -15.24 28.80 16.97
CA GLU A 1172 -13.97 28.68 16.28
C GLU A 1172 -13.08 27.59 16.93
N LYS A 1173 -12.58 26.62 16.17
CA LYS A 1173 -11.70 25.54 16.69
C LYS A 1173 -10.23 25.91 16.58
N GLY A 1174 -9.41 25.55 17.57
CA GLY A 1174 -7.96 25.83 17.60
C GLY A 1174 -7.12 24.59 17.31
N THR A 1175 -5.95 24.77 16.71
CA THR A 1175 -5.01 23.67 16.39
C THR A 1175 -4.21 23.19 17.59
N GLY A 1176 -4.18 23.94 18.70
CA GLY A 1176 -3.41 23.60 19.92
C GLY A 1176 -1.89 23.81 19.81
N LEU A 1177 -1.36 24.04 18.61
CA LEU A 1177 0.09 24.19 18.34
C LEU A 1177 0.62 25.63 18.50
N GLY A 1178 -0.26 26.64 18.42
CA GLY A 1178 0.15 28.05 18.40
C GLY A 1178 0.86 28.53 19.67
N LEU A 1179 0.40 28.12 20.85
CA LEU A 1179 1.01 28.52 22.14
C LEU A 1179 2.35 27.83 22.39
N ILE A 1180 2.53 26.61 21.88
CA ILE A 1180 3.80 25.87 21.95
C ILE A 1180 4.86 26.59 21.09
N LEU A 1181 4.49 27.01 19.87
CA LEU A 1181 5.36 27.83 19.02
C LEU A 1181 5.70 29.17 19.67
N CYS A 1182 4.72 29.83 20.33
CA CYS A 1182 5.00 31.06 21.07
C CYS A 1182 6.06 30.84 22.16
N HIS A 1183 5.96 29.75 22.92
CA HIS A 1183 6.92 29.41 23.95
C HIS A 1183 8.33 29.16 23.40
N GLU A 1184 8.47 28.35 22.35
CA GLU A 1184 9.78 28.10 21.71
C GLU A 1184 10.40 29.41 21.17
N PHE A 1185 9.62 30.26 20.51
CA PHE A 1185 10.13 31.49 19.90
C PHE A 1185 10.51 32.56 20.93
N VAL A 1186 9.73 32.71 22.00
CA VAL A 1186 10.08 33.61 23.11
C VAL A 1186 11.35 33.13 23.81
N GLN A 1187 11.48 31.84 24.09
CA GLN A 1187 12.69 31.27 24.71
C GLN A 1187 13.93 31.42 23.82
N LYS A 1188 13.81 31.18 22.51
CA LYS A 1188 14.91 31.37 21.55
C LYS A 1188 15.37 32.83 21.45
N ASN A 1189 14.50 33.77 21.81
CA ASN A 1189 14.81 35.20 21.94
C ASN A 1189 15.20 35.61 23.36
N TYR A 1190 15.54 34.66 24.25
CA TYR A 1190 15.92 34.87 25.64
C TYR A 1190 14.85 35.55 26.51
N GLY A 1191 13.58 35.41 26.13
CA GLY A 1191 12.42 35.84 26.89
C GLY A 1191 11.76 34.71 27.69
N ALA A 1192 10.74 35.07 28.45
CA ALA A 1192 9.83 34.15 29.14
C ALA A 1192 8.38 34.46 28.74
N ILE A 1193 7.52 33.44 28.68
CA ILE A 1193 6.08 33.56 28.41
C ILE A 1193 5.28 32.90 29.54
N TRP A 1194 4.22 33.54 30.01
CA TRP A 1194 3.31 32.99 31.02
C TRP A 1194 1.89 33.53 30.84
N CYS A 1195 0.96 33.08 31.69
CA CYS A 1195 -0.45 33.38 31.58
C CYS A 1195 -1.08 33.54 32.97
N GLU A 1196 -1.92 34.55 33.13
CA GLU A 1196 -2.79 34.73 34.29
C GLU A 1196 -4.24 34.71 33.82
N SER A 1197 -5.11 33.95 34.49
CA SER A 1197 -6.50 33.80 34.03
C SER A 1197 -7.45 33.52 35.19
N GLU A 1198 -8.66 34.05 35.09
CA GLU A 1198 -9.75 33.76 36.02
C GLU A 1198 -11.03 33.47 35.22
N ILE A 1199 -11.68 32.34 35.53
CA ILE A 1199 -12.89 31.88 34.82
C ILE A 1199 -13.97 32.98 34.86
N GLY A 1200 -14.45 33.38 33.68
CA GLY A 1200 -15.49 34.39 33.51
C GLY A 1200 -15.01 35.85 33.55
N LYS A 1201 -13.75 36.11 33.93
CA LYS A 1201 -13.17 37.47 33.93
C LYS A 1201 -12.15 37.72 32.81
N GLY A 1202 -11.63 36.67 32.19
CA GLY A 1202 -10.73 36.76 31.04
C GLY A 1202 -9.31 36.25 31.31
N THR A 1203 -8.40 36.51 30.37
CA THR A 1203 -7.02 35.98 30.39
C THR A 1203 -6.02 37.07 29.99
N SER A 1204 -4.90 37.15 30.70
CA SER A 1204 -3.73 37.94 30.32
C SER A 1204 -2.56 37.00 29.99
N PHE A 1205 -2.09 37.04 28.75
CA PHE A 1205 -0.84 36.39 28.34
C PHE A 1205 0.29 37.41 28.38
N PHE A 1206 1.40 37.04 28.99
CA PHE A 1206 2.58 37.88 29.13
C PHE A 1206 3.77 37.26 28.43
N PHE A 1207 4.59 38.05 27.76
CA PHE A 1207 5.91 37.61 27.34
C PHE A 1207 6.95 38.73 27.38
N THR A 1208 8.21 38.35 27.55
CA THR A 1208 9.33 39.30 27.64
C THR A 1208 10.25 39.26 26.43
N ILE A 1209 10.82 40.41 26.06
CA ILE A 1209 11.81 40.56 24.98
C ILE A 1209 12.93 41.50 25.44
N PRO A 1210 14.21 41.19 25.20
CA PRO A 1210 15.30 42.11 25.54
C PRO A 1210 15.31 43.39 24.68
N CYS A 1211 15.67 44.54 25.28
CA CYS A 1211 15.82 45.82 24.57
C CYS A 1211 17.17 45.94 23.84
N GLU A 1212 18.17 45.18 24.28
CA GLU A 1212 19.54 45.27 23.78
C GLU A 1212 20.14 43.87 23.63
N LYS A 1213 21.15 43.74 22.76
CA LYS A 1213 21.91 42.51 22.59
C LYS A 1213 22.58 42.12 23.92
N ARG A 1214 22.12 41.02 24.53
CA ARG A 1214 22.84 40.41 25.67
C ARG A 1214 24.24 40.01 25.21
N LYS A 1215 25.28 40.50 25.91
CA LYS A 1215 26.61 39.88 25.85
C LYS A 1215 26.49 38.55 26.58
N VAL A 1216 26.48 37.46 25.82
CA VAL A 1216 26.61 36.10 26.37
C VAL A 1216 28.03 35.93 26.89
#